data_AF-A0AAI9WX08-F1
#
_entry.id   AF-A0AAI9WX08-F1
#
_cell.length_a   1.000
_cell.length_b   1.000
_cell.length_c   1.000
_cell.angle_alpha   90.00
_cell.angle_beta   90.00
_cell.angle_gamma   90.00
#
_symmetry.space_group_name_H-M   'P 1'
#
loop_
_entity.id
_entity.type
_entity.pdbx_description
1 polymer ?
#
loop_
_entity_poly.entity_id
_entity_poly.type
_entity_poly.pdbx_seq_one_letter_code
_entity_poly.pdbx_strand_id
1 'polypeptide(L)'
;MANDEYVTDSSSDFTEYWIDSFLGIKGNEYFCDIDDEYIRDRFNLTGLNQEVTKLPTLIDIITDVIDIDSQPEEHREVLEHNARILYGLIHARYILTTRGLNKMFEKFRNGDFGYCPRVHCQLNPLLPIGLNDQPRMASVKLYCSKCEDLYNPKSGRHSVIDGAYFGTSFPAMFFQNFPNMIPVHSKDTYVPRVFGFKLHEYSKLNRWRELQRLKLERRLMKNGIQTNNVVGGFIMDNPNGATNSSYADEQRNLRSMLSRRIVAITRNARYITTTTTTTQKVPSVQQVGVYETLPSHSRVFSMIQPTGRIHLGNYLGAVKSWRTLSDTNPDSEFIFGIADLHAFTVQKPASQLKEFRHQAIASLLSCGLDISKCVLYFQSAIPEHSELNWYLTCLTSMGQLNRMSQWKSKAQQSQNSTILDDTVIEATKAGLFCYPVLQAADVLLYKSTHVPVGDDQTQHLELCRNIARAFNSFYQVDFFPIPKTLLTPAKKILSLKNPEKKMSKSDPVQAGCVYVTDTPDEIFRKVRKATTDSIQGPWNFDPVSRPGVSNLISIVSGLTDKSIEETVASLQVLKDHKALKDYVSNLIIDEFKEKRQLYDELLNDKAYLDKVCNKGRDNAKEMAQKNIQQIKQIIGMD
;
A
#
# COMPACT_ATOMS: atom_id res chain seq x y z
N MET A 1 64.38 27.74 -39.40
CA MET A 1 64.12 28.03 -37.97
C MET A 1 62.62 28.23 -37.86
N ALA A 2 61.86 27.15 -37.85
CA ALA A 2 61.55 26.32 -36.69
C ALA A 2 60.57 27.03 -35.75
N ASN A 3 59.29 26.65 -35.88
CA ASN A 3 58.34 26.55 -34.78
C ASN A 3 57.30 25.52 -35.21
N ASP A 4 57.58 24.26 -34.84
CA ASP A 4 56.62 23.17 -34.81
C ASP A 4 55.61 23.47 -33.69
N GLU A 5 54.37 23.81 -34.06
CA GLU A 5 53.23 23.64 -33.15
C GLU A 5 52.64 22.26 -33.38
N TYR A 6 52.85 21.39 -32.38
CA TYR A 6 52.28 20.06 -32.26
C TYR A 6 50.76 20.08 -32.47
N VAL A 7 50.30 19.65 -33.65
CA VAL A 7 48.95 19.13 -33.81
C VAL A 7 48.94 17.74 -33.19
N THR A 8 48.42 17.64 -31.97
CA THR A 8 48.07 16.35 -31.39
C THR A 8 46.78 15.89 -32.05
N ASP A 9 46.95 15.16 -33.15
CA ASP A 9 45.91 14.34 -33.74
C ASP A 9 45.64 13.18 -32.76
N SER A 10 44.70 13.41 -31.85
CA SER A 10 44.15 12.40 -30.95
C SER A 10 42.65 12.32 -31.17
N SER A 11 42.25 12.03 -32.40
CA SER A 11 41.02 11.28 -32.66
C SER A 11 41.23 9.87 -32.09
N SER A 12 41.00 9.74 -30.78
CA SER A 12 40.62 8.44 -30.28
C SER A 12 39.27 8.12 -30.90
N ASP A 13 39.25 7.14 -31.80
CA ASP A 13 38.04 6.48 -32.29
C ASP A 13 37.33 5.84 -31.08
N PHE A 14 36.69 6.66 -30.25
CA PHE A 14 35.66 6.21 -29.33
C PHE A 14 34.45 5.94 -30.19
N THR A 15 34.13 4.67 -30.39
CA THR A 15 32.80 4.27 -30.86
C THR A 15 31.81 4.78 -29.81
N GLU A 16 31.19 5.93 -30.04
CA GLU A 16 30.13 6.44 -29.17
C GLU A 16 28.92 5.52 -29.32
N TYR A 17 28.62 4.75 -28.28
CA TYR A 17 27.39 3.96 -28.21
C TYR A 17 26.17 4.89 -28.26
N TRP A 18 25.09 4.45 -28.88
CA TRP A 18 23.91 5.29 -29.11
C TRP A 18 23.34 5.88 -27.81
N ILE A 19 23.31 5.07 -26.73
CA ILE A 19 22.82 5.49 -25.42
C ILE A 19 23.68 6.62 -24.84
N ASP A 20 25.00 6.51 -24.92
CA ASP A 20 25.93 7.54 -24.43
C ASP A 20 25.75 8.84 -25.21
N SER A 21 25.62 8.74 -26.54
CA SER A 21 25.33 9.87 -27.40
C SER A 21 23.99 10.54 -27.02
N PHE A 22 22.94 9.74 -26.79
CA PHE A 22 21.62 10.24 -26.37
C PHE A 22 21.66 10.94 -25.01
N LEU A 23 22.34 10.38 -24.01
CA LEU A 23 22.47 10.97 -22.68
C LEU A 23 23.36 12.22 -22.68
N GLY A 24 24.32 12.32 -23.62
CA GLY A 24 25.16 13.49 -23.84
C GLY A 24 24.43 14.70 -24.42
N ILE A 25 23.22 14.52 -24.96
CA ILE A 25 22.41 15.62 -25.51
C ILE A 25 22.00 16.58 -24.38
N LYS A 26 22.32 17.87 -24.55
CA LYS A 26 21.90 18.93 -23.63
C LYS A 26 20.38 18.97 -23.50
N GLY A 27 19.87 18.78 -22.29
CA GLY A 27 18.44 18.61 -22.02
C GLY A 27 18.05 17.19 -21.58
N ASN A 28 18.90 16.18 -21.78
CA ASN A 28 18.62 14.80 -21.37
C ASN A 28 19.20 14.44 -19.99
N GLU A 29 19.61 15.43 -19.20
CA GLU A 29 20.28 15.21 -17.91
C GLU A 29 19.38 14.52 -16.87
N TYR A 30 18.06 14.46 -17.09
CA TYR A 30 17.11 13.77 -16.23
C TYR A 30 17.03 12.26 -16.48
N PHE A 31 17.46 11.78 -17.64
CA PHE A 31 17.46 10.36 -17.94
C PHE A 31 18.61 9.65 -17.22
N CYS A 32 18.44 8.35 -16.97
CA CYS A 32 19.53 7.44 -16.63
C CYS A 32 19.82 6.47 -17.78
N ASP A 33 20.99 5.87 -17.75
CA ASP A 33 21.38 4.76 -18.62
C ASP A 33 20.57 3.51 -18.27
N ILE A 34 20.06 2.83 -19.30
CA ILE A 34 19.28 1.60 -19.19
C ILE A 34 20.16 0.44 -19.61
N ASP A 35 20.16 -0.64 -18.84
CA ASP A 35 20.98 -1.82 -19.14
C ASP A 35 20.48 -2.48 -20.46
N ASP A 36 21.41 -2.87 -21.34
CA ASP A 36 21.12 -3.55 -22.61
C ASP A 36 20.21 -4.78 -22.45
N GLU A 37 20.45 -5.56 -21.40
CA GLU A 37 19.65 -6.73 -21.04
C GLU A 37 18.17 -6.37 -20.86
N TYR A 38 17.90 -5.21 -20.26
CA TYR A 38 16.53 -4.73 -20.03
C TYR A 38 15.86 -4.30 -21.34
N ILE A 39 16.61 -3.66 -22.24
CA ILE A 39 16.12 -3.21 -23.55
C ILE A 39 15.84 -4.41 -24.47
N ARG A 40 16.66 -5.47 -24.43
CA ARG A 40 16.52 -6.65 -25.29
C ARG A 40 15.39 -7.59 -24.85
N ASP A 41 14.96 -7.52 -23.60
CA ASP A 41 13.87 -8.36 -23.09
C ASP A 41 12.49 -7.91 -23.63
N ARG A 42 11.90 -8.76 -24.48
CA ARG A 42 10.59 -8.53 -25.11
C ARG A 42 9.48 -8.33 -24.09
N PHE A 43 9.57 -8.92 -22.90
CA PHE A 43 8.56 -8.77 -21.87
C PHE A 43 8.48 -7.32 -21.38
N ASN A 44 9.62 -6.68 -21.15
CA ASN A 44 9.71 -5.28 -20.72
C ASN A 44 9.16 -4.29 -21.76
N LEU A 45 9.13 -4.71 -23.03
CA LEU A 45 8.68 -3.91 -24.17
C LEU A 45 7.20 -4.13 -24.55
N THR A 46 6.48 -4.98 -23.83
CA THR A 46 5.08 -5.32 -24.15
C THR A 46 4.21 -4.07 -24.26
N GLY A 47 3.45 -3.94 -25.36
CA GLY A 47 2.54 -2.83 -25.62
C GLY A 47 3.19 -1.58 -26.25
N LEU A 48 4.52 -1.49 -26.34
CA LEU A 48 5.20 -0.36 -27.02
C LEU A 48 5.08 -0.40 -28.54
N ASN A 49 4.72 -1.57 -29.09
CA ASN A 49 4.48 -1.78 -30.52
C ASN A 49 3.30 -0.96 -31.08
N GLN A 50 2.42 -0.44 -30.22
CA GLN A 50 1.32 0.44 -30.62
C GLN A 50 1.76 1.90 -30.80
N GLU A 51 2.82 2.31 -30.08
CA GLU A 51 3.32 3.68 -30.05
C GLU A 51 4.45 3.93 -31.06
N VAL A 52 5.23 2.89 -31.37
CA VAL A 52 6.41 3.00 -32.23
C VAL A 52 6.44 1.91 -33.30
N THR A 53 6.58 2.32 -34.56
CA THR A 53 6.70 1.41 -35.72
C THR A 53 8.13 0.85 -35.85
N LYS A 54 8.28 -0.35 -36.41
CA LYS A 54 9.59 -1.02 -36.62
C LYS A 54 10.38 -1.27 -35.32
N LEU A 55 9.68 -1.67 -34.27
CA LEU A 55 10.26 -1.92 -32.94
C LEU A 55 11.53 -2.78 -32.93
N PRO A 56 11.64 -3.91 -33.67
CA PRO A 56 12.88 -4.71 -33.68
C PRO A 56 14.09 -3.93 -34.19
N THR A 57 13.93 -3.20 -35.30
CA THR A 57 15.01 -2.39 -35.88
C THR A 57 15.46 -1.28 -34.94
N LEU A 58 14.53 -0.66 -34.19
CA LEU A 58 14.87 0.40 -33.25
C LEU A 58 15.60 -0.12 -32.01
N ILE A 59 15.28 -1.33 -31.53
CA ILE A 59 16.03 -1.99 -30.46
C ILE A 59 17.46 -2.25 -30.92
N ASP A 60 17.61 -2.77 -32.14
CA ASP A 60 18.93 -3.04 -32.71
C ASP A 60 19.76 -1.77 -32.90
N ILE A 61 19.13 -0.63 -33.23
CA ILE A 61 19.79 0.69 -33.28
C ILE A 61 20.19 1.17 -31.88
N ILE A 62 19.29 1.14 -30.90
CA ILE A 62 19.56 1.63 -29.53
C ILE A 62 20.65 0.80 -28.84
N THR A 63 20.74 -0.49 -29.16
CA THR A 63 21.72 -1.43 -28.59
C THR A 63 22.95 -1.62 -29.49
N ASP A 64 23.16 -0.71 -30.44
CA ASP A 64 24.31 -0.65 -31.35
C ASP A 64 24.59 -1.96 -32.13
N VAL A 65 23.55 -2.79 -32.34
CA VAL A 65 23.61 -3.99 -33.19
C VAL A 65 23.59 -3.61 -34.66
N ILE A 66 22.82 -2.56 -34.98
CA ILE A 66 22.73 -1.98 -36.32
C ILE A 66 23.16 -0.52 -36.22
N ASP A 67 24.18 -0.17 -36.99
CA ASP A 67 24.58 1.22 -37.16
C ASP A 67 23.49 1.97 -37.93
N ILE A 68 23.01 3.08 -37.38
CA ILE A 68 21.97 3.91 -37.99
C ILE A 68 22.44 4.50 -39.34
N ASP A 69 23.74 4.71 -39.51
CA ASP A 69 24.34 5.23 -40.74
C ASP A 69 24.36 4.20 -41.88
N SER A 70 24.12 2.92 -41.57
CA SER A 70 23.93 1.86 -42.57
C SER A 70 22.54 1.88 -43.24
N GLN A 71 21.59 2.65 -42.71
CA GLN A 71 20.23 2.73 -43.22
C GLN A 71 20.09 3.76 -44.36
N PRO A 72 19.11 3.61 -45.28
CA PRO A 72 18.87 4.60 -46.32
C PRO A 72 18.64 6.00 -45.74
N GLU A 73 19.27 7.02 -46.35
CA GLU A 73 19.29 8.40 -45.86
C GLU A 73 17.86 8.97 -45.65
N GLU A 74 16.91 8.58 -46.50
CA GLU A 74 15.48 8.94 -46.41
C GLU A 74 14.78 8.48 -45.11
N HIS A 75 15.32 7.46 -44.44
CA HIS A 75 14.72 6.87 -43.23
C HIS A 75 15.48 7.17 -41.95
N ARG A 76 16.70 7.72 -42.04
CA ARG A 76 17.60 7.92 -40.89
C ARG A 76 16.99 8.83 -39.82
N GLU A 77 16.48 10.01 -40.22
CA GLU A 77 15.88 10.98 -39.29
C GLU A 77 14.63 10.41 -38.58
N VAL A 78 13.81 9.65 -39.30
CA VAL A 78 12.59 9.04 -38.75
C VAL A 78 12.93 7.93 -37.76
N LEU A 79 13.92 7.10 -38.06
CA LEU A 79 14.39 6.05 -37.17
C LEU A 79 15.03 6.64 -35.92
N GLU A 80 15.86 7.69 -36.05
CA GLU A 80 16.49 8.36 -34.92
C GLU A 80 15.45 9.01 -33.99
N HIS A 81 14.46 9.71 -34.56
CA HIS A 81 13.36 10.28 -33.80
C HIS A 81 12.57 9.22 -33.03
N ASN A 82 12.24 8.10 -33.69
CA ASN A 82 11.52 6.99 -33.07
C ASN A 82 12.35 6.26 -32.01
N ALA A 83 13.66 6.15 -32.19
CA ALA A 83 14.58 5.56 -31.20
C ALA A 83 14.59 6.39 -29.91
N ARG A 84 14.60 7.73 -30.00
CA ARG A 84 14.52 8.64 -28.85
C ARG A 84 13.20 8.49 -28.09
N ILE A 85 12.07 8.39 -28.81
CA ILE A 85 10.76 8.14 -28.21
C ILE A 85 10.74 6.78 -27.51
N LEU A 86 11.22 5.74 -28.19
CA LEU A 86 11.26 4.39 -27.65
C LEU A 86 12.10 4.33 -26.37
N TYR A 87 13.30 4.91 -26.38
CA TYR A 87 14.17 4.97 -25.21
C TYR A 87 13.48 5.66 -24.03
N GLY A 88 12.79 6.78 -24.27
CA GLY A 88 12.02 7.47 -23.22
C GLY A 88 10.88 6.62 -22.64
N LEU A 89 10.16 5.86 -23.48
CA LEU A 89 9.10 4.97 -23.01
C LEU A 89 9.64 3.75 -22.24
N ILE A 90 10.80 3.22 -22.64
CA ILE A 90 11.50 2.16 -21.89
C ILE A 90 12.00 2.72 -20.56
N HIS A 91 12.55 3.94 -20.57
CA HIS A 91 13.05 4.62 -19.37
C HIS A 91 11.98 4.74 -18.29
N ALA A 92 10.75 5.14 -18.65
CA ALA A 92 9.62 5.24 -17.73
C ALA A 92 9.32 3.91 -16.99
N ARG A 93 9.56 2.77 -17.65
CA ARG A 93 9.39 1.43 -17.06
C ARG A 93 10.62 1.03 -16.25
N TYR A 94 11.81 1.32 -16.77
CA TYR A 94 13.08 0.99 -16.15
C TYR A 94 13.28 1.66 -14.80
N ILE A 95 12.93 2.94 -14.66
CA ILE A 95 13.08 3.70 -13.40
C ILE A 95 12.14 3.24 -12.27
N LEU A 96 11.22 2.31 -12.54
CA LEU A 96 10.39 1.65 -11.52
C LEU A 96 10.98 0.33 -11.02
N THR A 97 12.03 -0.17 -11.69
CA THR A 97 12.79 -1.34 -11.25
C THR A 97 13.78 -0.96 -10.15
N THR A 98 14.28 -1.93 -9.38
CA THR A 98 15.28 -1.67 -8.34
C THR A 98 16.58 -1.08 -8.90
N ARG A 99 17.04 -1.53 -10.09
CA ARG A 99 18.25 -1.01 -10.74
C ARG A 99 18.05 0.45 -11.16
N GLY A 100 16.96 0.75 -11.86
CA GLY A 100 16.62 2.11 -12.27
C GLY A 100 16.38 3.06 -11.09
N LEU A 101 15.69 2.60 -10.04
CA LEU A 101 15.49 3.38 -8.81
C LEU A 101 16.81 3.76 -8.13
N ASN A 102 17.78 2.84 -8.07
CA ASN A 102 19.11 3.14 -7.52
C ASN A 102 19.87 4.17 -8.38
N LYS A 103 19.84 4.06 -9.71
CA LYS A 103 20.45 5.06 -10.61
C LYS A 103 19.81 6.44 -10.41
N MET A 104 18.48 6.48 -10.33
CA MET A 104 17.75 7.73 -10.07
C MET A 104 17.97 8.28 -8.66
N PHE A 105 18.25 7.42 -7.68
CA PHE A 105 18.58 7.83 -6.31
C PHE A 105 19.91 8.59 -6.25
N GLU A 106 20.93 8.11 -6.96
CA GLU A 106 22.21 8.81 -7.06
C GLU A 106 22.02 10.20 -7.67
N LYS A 107 21.23 10.32 -8.74
CA LYS A 107 20.88 11.61 -9.36
C LYS A 107 20.09 12.53 -8.43
N PHE A 108 19.14 11.98 -7.66
CA PHE A 108 18.36 12.73 -6.67
C PHE A 108 19.26 13.27 -5.56
N ARG A 109 20.19 12.45 -5.06
CA ARG A 109 21.15 12.85 -4.03
C ARG A 109 22.10 13.95 -4.50
N ASN A 110 22.53 13.89 -5.76
CA ASN A 110 23.39 14.88 -6.37
C ASN A 110 22.65 16.18 -6.75
N GLY A 111 21.30 16.16 -6.71
CA GLY A 111 20.47 17.31 -7.05
C GLY A 111 20.39 17.59 -8.55
N ASP A 112 20.60 16.57 -9.40
CA ASP A 112 20.61 16.68 -10.86
C ASP A 112 19.28 17.20 -11.42
N PHE A 113 18.18 16.88 -10.74
CA PHE A 113 16.83 17.34 -11.11
C PHE A 113 16.55 18.78 -10.68
N GLY A 114 17.43 19.36 -9.85
CA GLY A 114 17.29 20.68 -9.25
C GLY A 114 16.63 20.67 -7.88
N TYR A 115 16.39 21.88 -7.36
CA TYR A 115 15.95 22.13 -6.00
C TYR A 115 14.65 22.93 -5.94
N CYS A 116 13.84 22.64 -4.92
CA CYS A 116 12.55 23.29 -4.69
C CYS A 116 12.69 24.82 -4.57
N PRO A 117 11.86 25.61 -5.27
CA PRO A 117 11.93 27.06 -5.24
C PRO A 117 11.35 27.68 -3.95
N ARG A 118 10.61 26.92 -3.13
CA ARG A 118 10.05 27.44 -1.87
C ARG A 118 11.15 27.58 -0.81
N VAL A 119 11.30 28.78 -0.25
CA VAL A 119 12.29 29.10 0.80
C VAL A 119 12.20 28.14 1.99
N HIS A 120 10.98 27.84 2.46
CA HIS A 120 10.76 26.94 3.60
C HIS A 120 11.08 25.46 3.30
N CYS A 121 11.26 25.09 2.02
CA CYS A 121 11.75 23.77 1.66
C CYS A 121 13.28 23.65 1.83
N GLN A 122 14.00 24.74 2.07
CA GLN A 122 15.45 24.74 2.31
C GLN A 122 16.22 23.99 1.21
N LEU A 123 15.91 24.30 -0.07
CA LEU A 123 16.53 23.65 -1.23
C LEU A 123 16.41 22.12 -1.19
N ASN A 124 15.21 21.60 -0.89
CA ASN A 124 14.95 20.16 -1.02
C ASN A 124 15.11 19.72 -2.47
N PRO A 125 15.84 18.62 -2.76
CA PRO A 125 15.96 18.08 -4.11
C PRO A 125 14.59 17.67 -4.67
N LEU A 126 14.47 17.73 -5.99
CA LEU A 126 13.23 17.45 -6.72
C LEU A 126 13.33 16.09 -7.44
N LEU A 127 12.19 15.53 -7.81
CA LEU A 127 12.11 14.35 -8.68
C LEU A 127 11.30 14.65 -9.94
N PRO A 128 11.69 14.15 -11.12
CA PRO A 128 10.87 14.26 -12.32
C PRO A 128 9.58 13.46 -12.18
N ILE A 129 8.50 13.94 -12.80
CA ILE A 129 7.20 13.26 -12.81
C ILE A 129 6.42 13.60 -14.08
N GLY A 130 5.75 12.61 -14.66
CA GLY A 130 4.77 12.79 -15.71
C GLY A 130 3.37 13.08 -15.15
N LEU A 131 2.61 13.96 -15.80
CA LEU A 131 1.19 14.16 -15.47
C LEU A 131 0.27 13.14 -16.15
N ASN A 132 0.79 12.41 -17.14
CA ASN A 132 0.11 11.36 -17.88
C ASN A 132 1.18 10.33 -18.31
N ASP A 133 0.76 9.07 -18.44
CA ASP A 133 1.61 7.97 -18.93
C ASP A 133 1.57 7.85 -20.46
N GLN A 134 0.63 8.54 -21.12
CA GLN A 134 0.57 8.62 -22.59
C GLN A 134 1.49 9.73 -23.13
N PRO A 135 2.30 9.44 -24.16
CA PRO A 135 3.20 10.41 -24.76
C PRO A 135 2.42 11.57 -25.42
N ARG A 136 3.08 12.71 -25.57
CA ARG A 136 2.63 13.96 -26.20
C ARG A 136 1.49 14.68 -25.48
N MET A 137 1.15 14.26 -24.26
CA MET A 137 0.08 14.84 -23.46
C MET A 137 0.54 16.05 -22.63
N ALA A 138 1.69 15.93 -21.96
CA ALA A 138 2.22 16.96 -21.08
C ALA A 138 3.73 16.82 -20.91
N SER A 139 4.43 17.94 -20.76
CA SER A 139 5.86 17.92 -20.43
C SER A 139 6.13 17.52 -18.97
N VAL A 140 7.34 17.06 -18.72
CA VAL A 140 7.82 16.65 -17.39
C VAL A 140 7.66 17.80 -16.37
N LYS A 141 7.20 17.44 -15.16
CA LYS A 141 7.16 18.31 -13.98
C LYS A 141 8.16 17.82 -12.95
N LEU A 142 8.41 18.65 -11.95
CA LEU A 142 9.29 18.36 -10.84
C LEU A 142 8.51 18.34 -9.53
N TYR A 143 8.52 17.22 -8.84
CA TYR A 143 7.86 17.00 -7.57
C TYR A 143 8.80 17.27 -6.39
N CYS A 144 8.31 18.00 -5.38
CA CYS A 144 9.00 18.21 -4.11
C CYS A 144 8.34 17.41 -2.99
N SER A 145 9.07 16.50 -2.35
CA SER A 145 8.57 15.71 -1.21
C SER A 145 8.35 16.51 0.07
N LYS A 146 8.94 17.70 0.21
CA LYS A 146 8.82 18.52 1.43
C LYS A 146 7.57 19.38 1.48
N CYS A 147 7.16 19.95 0.35
CA CYS A 147 5.93 20.75 0.24
C CYS A 147 4.84 20.09 -0.59
N GLU A 148 5.10 18.91 -1.14
CA GLU A 148 4.15 18.06 -1.87
C GLU A 148 3.51 18.79 -3.06
N ASP A 149 4.31 19.61 -3.75
CA ASP A 149 3.86 20.49 -4.83
C ASP A 149 4.66 20.22 -6.10
N LEU A 150 4.09 20.60 -7.24
CA LEU A 150 4.63 20.37 -8.57
C LEU A 150 5.18 21.67 -9.16
N TYR A 151 6.36 21.57 -9.78
CA TYR A 151 7.07 22.70 -10.36
C TYR A 151 7.38 22.44 -11.83
N ASN A 152 7.46 23.53 -12.59
CA ASN A 152 8.04 23.48 -13.92
C ASN A 152 9.57 23.42 -13.81
N PRO A 153 10.26 22.67 -14.69
CA PRO A 153 11.70 22.74 -14.81
C PRO A 153 12.17 24.19 -15.03
N LYS A 154 13.29 24.58 -14.40
CA LYS A 154 13.82 25.95 -14.53
C LYS A 154 14.36 26.24 -15.93
N SER A 155 14.94 25.22 -16.57
CA SER A 155 15.47 25.33 -17.93
C SER A 155 14.37 25.06 -18.95
N GLY A 156 14.30 25.90 -19.97
CA GLY A 156 13.41 25.67 -21.11
C GLY A 156 13.70 24.36 -21.84
N ARG A 157 14.95 23.87 -21.81
CA ARG A 157 15.37 22.60 -22.46
C ARG A 157 14.69 21.40 -21.82
N HIS A 158 14.65 21.35 -20.49
CA HIS A 158 13.96 20.29 -19.74
C HIS A 158 12.44 20.37 -19.89
N SER A 159 11.90 21.55 -20.17
CA SER A 159 10.45 21.75 -20.34
C SER A 159 9.90 21.15 -21.64
N VAL A 160 10.76 20.75 -22.57
CA VAL A 160 10.40 20.07 -23.82
C VAL A 160 10.32 18.55 -23.64
N ILE A 161 10.94 17.99 -22.59
CA ILE A 161 10.91 16.54 -22.33
C ILE A 161 9.48 16.12 -22.02
N ASP A 162 9.06 15.03 -22.64
CA ASP A 162 7.76 14.43 -22.39
C ASP A 162 7.68 13.85 -20.98
N GLY A 163 6.61 14.15 -20.26
CA GLY A 163 6.37 13.63 -18.92
C GLY A 163 6.15 12.11 -18.92
N ALA A 164 5.65 11.54 -20.01
CA ALA A 164 5.41 10.10 -20.13
C ALA A 164 6.70 9.28 -19.95
N TYR A 165 7.87 9.86 -20.23
CA TYR A 165 9.16 9.19 -20.07
C TYR A 165 9.62 8.99 -18.61
N PHE A 166 8.88 9.57 -17.66
CA PHE A 166 9.06 9.34 -16.21
C PHE A 166 7.83 8.71 -15.56
N GLY A 167 6.68 8.74 -16.25
CA GLY A 167 5.42 8.22 -15.75
C GLY A 167 4.84 8.98 -14.56
N THR A 168 3.61 8.64 -14.21
CA THR A 168 2.86 9.27 -13.11
C THR A 168 3.24 8.71 -11.73
N SER A 169 3.81 7.50 -11.68
CA SER A 169 4.06 6.76 -10.44
C SER A 169 5.47 6.86 -9.88
N PHE A 170 6.43 7.41 -10.63
CA PHE A 170 7.85 7.31 -10.26
C PHE A 170 8.19 7.90 -8.87
N PRO A 171 7.80 9.14 -8.50
CA PRO A 171 8.13 9.66 -7.17
C PRO A 171 7.52 8.85 -6.03
N ALA A 172 6.32 8.30 -6.20
CA ALA A 172 5.67 7.47 -5.20
C ALA A 172 6.44 6.15 -4.99
N MET A 173 6.81 5.48 -6.08
CA MET A 173 7.63 4.26 -6.04
C MET A 173 9.02 4.52 -5.46
N PHE A 174 9.61 5.68 -5.79
CA PHE A 174 10.90 6.11 -5.26
C PHE A 174 10.88 6.24 -3.73
N PHE A 175 9.92 6.98 -3.16
CA PHE A 175 9.84 7.13 -1.70
C PHE A 175 9.35 5.87 -0.98
N GLN A 176 8.64 4.97 -1.66
CA GLN A 176 8.32 3.66 -1.11
C GLN A 176 9.58 2.79 -0.97
N ASN A 177 10.53 2.88 -1.92
CA ASN A 177 11.78 2.13 -1.86
C ASN A 177 12.83 2.79 -0.97
N PHE A 178 12.82 4.13 -0.86
CA PHE A 178 13.71 4.91 0.00
C PHE A 178 12.93 5.76 1.03
N PRO A 179 12.23 5.15 2.02
CA PRO A 179 11.41 5.90 2.99
C PRO A 179 12.21 6.91 3.81
N ASN A 180 13.49 6.63 4.05
CA ASN A 180 14.40 7.50 4.81
C ASN A 180 14.68 8.84 4.11
N MET A 181 14.35 8.96 2.82
CA MET A 181 14.52 10.19 2.05
C MET A 181 13.31 11.11 2.11
N ILE A 182 12.21 10.69 2.75
CA ILE A 182 11.04 11.55 2.96
C ILE A 182 11.41 12.59 4.02
N PRO A 183 11.48 13.89 3.67
CA PRO A 183 11.90 14.92 4.59
C PRO A 183 10.81 15.19 5.62
N VAL A 184 11.22 15.55 6.84
CA VAL A 184 10.27 16.04 7.85
C VAL A 184 9.70 17.38 7.39
N HIS A 185 8.37 17.50 7.35
CA HIS A 185 7.70 18.75 6.98
C HIS A 185 8.03 19.85 7.99
N SER A 186 8.38 21.04 7.48
CA SER A 186 8.64 22.20 8.32
C SER A 186 7.33 22.71 8.93
N LYS A 187 7.34 22.96 10.24
CA LYS A 187 6.27 23.66 10.97
C LYS A 187 6.42 25.18 10.89
N ASP A 188 7.48 25.68 10.23
CA ASP A 188 7.80 27.10 10.18
C ASP A 188 6.78 27.84 9.32
N THR A 189 5.94 28.62 9.98
CA THR A 189 4.98 29.47 9.30
C THR A 189 5.67 30.73 8.81
N TYR A 190 5.38 31.17 7.59
CA TYR A 190 5.88 32.44 7.08
C TYR A 190 5.48 33.57 8.03
N VAL A 191 6.47 34.18 8.69
CA VAL A 191 6.24 35.35 9.54
C VAL A 191 6.44 36.58 8.67
N PRO A 192 5.37 37.34 8.34
CA PRO A 192 5.51 38.54 7.54
C PRO A 192 6.38 39.55 8.30
N ARG A 193 7.43 39.99 7.63
CA ARG A 193 8.40 40.96 8.15
C ARG A 193 8.37 42.22 7.28
N VAL A 194 8.50 43.38 7.91
CA VAL A 194 8.71 44.65 7.22
C VAL A 194 10.07 45.17 7.70
N PHE A 195 11.01 45.39 6.77
CA PHE A 195 12.41 45.72 7.07
C PHE A 195 13.08 44.77 8.07
N GLY A 196 12.77 43.47 8.01
CA GLY A 196 13.35 42.45 8.88
C GLY A 196 12.64 42.27 10.24
N PHE A 197 11.76 43.21 10.64
CA PHE A 197 11.02 43.15 11.90
C PHE A 197 9.70 42.39 11.74
N LYS A 198 9.39 41.50 12.70
CA LYS A 198 8.11 40.77 12.74
C LYS A 198 6.97 41.77 12.95
N LEU A 199 5.88 41.63 12.19
CA LEU A 199 4.68 42.42 12.43
C LEU A 199 4.07 42.09 13.79
N HIS A 200 3.83 43.12 14.60
CA HIS A 200 3.20 43.02 15.92
C HIS A 200 1.82 42.36 15.84
N GLU A 201 1.49 41.50 16.82
CA GLU A 201 0.25 40.71 16.85
C GLU A 201 -1.01 41.59 16.81
N TYR A 202 -0.99 42.70 17.56
CA TYR A 202 -2.08 43.68 17.58
C TYR A 202 -2.37 44.26 16.18
N SER A 203 -1.31 44.49 15.38
CA SER A 203 -1.45 45.01 14.02
C SER A 203 -2.01 43.98 13.05
N LYS A 204 -1.72 42.69 13.26
CA LYS A 204 -2.35 41.58 12.50
C LYS A 204 -3.84 41.49 12.82
N LEU A 205 -4.20 41.58 14.11
CA LEU A 205 -5.59 41.51 14.57
C LEU A 205 -6.42 42.69 14.04
N ASN A 206 -5.88 43.91 14.08
CA ASN A 206 -6.57 45.10 13.56
C ASN A 206 -6.77 45.02 12.04
N ARG A 207 -5.78 44.56 11.28
CA ARG A 207 -5.95 44.35 9.83
C ARG A 207 -6.98 43.29 9.51
N TRP A 208 -7.01 42.19 10.27
CA TRP A 208 -8.01 41.15 10.09
C TRP A 208 -9.42 41.66 10.40
N ARG A 209 -9.60 42.38 11.52
CA ARG A 209 -10.88 43.01 11.90
C ARG A 209 -11.35 44.00 10.85
N GLU A 210 -10.45 44.84 10.35
CA GLU A 210 -10.73 45.81 9.30
C GLU A 210 -11.15 45.12 7.99
N LEU A 211 -10.48 44.02 7.64
CA LEU A 211 -10.80 43.25 6.45
C LEU A 211 -12.16 42.52 6.56
N GLN A 212 -12.55 42.08 7.76
CA GLN A 212 -13.90 41.54 8.01
C GLN A 212 -14.96 42.64 7.93
N ARG A 213 -14.69 43.82 8.51
CA ARG A 213 -15.56 45.01 8.40
C ARG A 213 -15.84 45.37 6.94
N LEU A 214 -14.78 45.52 6.13
CA LEU A 214 -14.89 45.86 4.71
C LEU A 214 -15.58 44.78 3.85
N LYS A 215 -15.56 43.51 4.28
CA LYS A 215 -16.31 42.42 3.63
C LYS A 215 -17.80 42.47 3.98
N LEU A 216 -18.11 42.77 5.24
CA LEU A 216 -19.47 42.94 5.73
C LEU A 216 -20.13 44.16 5.06
N GLU A 217 -19.47 45.31 5.05
CA GLU A 217 -19.95 46.53 4.38
C GLU A 217 -20.25 46.27 2.90
N ARG A 218 -19.33 45.63 2.16
CA ARG A 218 -19.57 45.26 0.76
C ARG A 218 -20.77 44.34 0.57
N ARG A 219 -21.01 43.40 1.50
CA ARG A 219 -22.15 42.48 1.44
C ARG A 219 -23.46 43.23 1.68
N LEU A 220 -23.49 44.14 2.66
CA LEU A 220 -24.67 44.94 2.98
C LEU A 220 -25.01 45.91 1.85
N MET A 221 -24.02 46.61 1.29
CA MET A 221 -24.22 47.47 0.12
C MET A 221 -24.72 46.68 -1.10
N LYS A 222 -24.20 45.46 -1.34
CA LYS A 222 -24.68 44.60 -2.44
C LYS A 222 -26.16 44.20 -2.27
N ASN A 223 -26.65 44.13 -1.04
CA ASN A 223 -28.05 43.84 -0.72
C ASN A 223 -28.93 45.10 -0.65
N GLY A 224 -28.43 46.25 -1.11
CA GLY A 224 -29.17 47.52 -1.17
C GLY A 224 -29.30 48.24 0.18
N ILE A 225 -28.60 47.80 1.23
CA ILE A 225 -28.67 48.39 2.56
C ILE A 225 -27.65 49.53 2.65
N GLN A 226 -28.12 50.75 2.91
CA GLN A 226 -27.26 51.92 3.15
C GLN A 226 -26.55 51.77 4.50
N THR A 227 -25.23 51.67 4.48
CA THR A 227 -24.41 51.49 5.69
C THR A 227 -23.69 52.75 6.14
N ASN A 228 -23.74 53.83 5.36
CA ASN A 228 -22.93 55.03 5.60
C ASN A 228 -23.77 56.11 6.29
N ASN A 229 -23.29 56.63 7.42
CA ASN A 229 -23.89 57.76 8.16
C ASN A 229 -25.39 57.58 8.49
N VAL A 230 -25.80 56.34 8.80
CA VAL A 230 -27.14 56.00 9.30
C VAL A 230 -27.05 55.44 10.73
N VAL A 231 -28.15 55.49 11.47
CA VAL A 231 -28.23 54.95 12.84
C VAL A 231 -27.96 53.44 12.82
N GLY A 232 -26.90 52.99 13.49
CA GLY A 232 -26.41 51.60 13.44
C GLY A 232 -25.48 51.27 12.27
N GLY A 233 -25.15 52.25 11.42
CA GLY A 233 -24.17 52.16 10.33
C GLY A 233 -22.77 52.67 10.71
N PHE A 234 -21.89 52.79 9.71
CA PHE A 234 -20.50 53.24 9.87
C PHE A 234 -20.34 54.71 9.45
N ILE A 235 -19.55 55.46 10.22
CA ILE A 235 -19.24 56.87 9.94
C ILE A 235 -18.19 56.93 8.82
N MET A 236 -18.47 57.72 7.79
CA MET A 236 -17.51 58.07 6.74
C MET A 236 -17.23 59.58 6.81
N ASP A 237 -15.96 59.96 6.96
CA ASP A 237 -15.53 61.35 6.86
C ASP A 237 -15.81 61.88 5.43
N ASN A 238 -16.47 63.03 5.35
CA ASN A 238 -17.08 63.56 4.13
C ASN A 238 -16.03 63.97 3.05
N PRO A 239 -16.24 63.75 1.73
CA PRO A 239 -15.21 63.97 0.70
C PRO A 239 -15.03 65.42 0.19
N ASN A 240 -15.79 66.41 0.66
CA ASN A 240 -15.71 67.79 0.18
C ASN A 240 -15.36 68.75 1.32
N GLY A 241 -14.17 69.34 1.27
CA GLY A 241 -13.60 70.14 2.35
C GLY A 241 -14.25 71.50 2.58
N ALA A 242 -14.46 71.83 3.85
CA ALA A 242 -14.26 73.16 4.44
C ALA A 242 -14.07 73.00 5.95
N THR A 243 -12.99 73.61 6.44
CA THR A 243 -12.47 73.58 7.80
C THR A 243 -13.29 74.44 8.78
N ASN A 244 -13.38 74.02 10.04
CA ASN A 244 -13.24 74.84 11.26
C ASN A 244 -12.89 73.87 12.41
N SER A 245 -11.63 73.85 12.86
CA SER A 245 -11.15 74.54 14.07
C SER A 245 -11.97 74.15 15.31
N SER A 246 -11.47 73.45 16.33
CA SER A 246 -10.13 73.48 16.92
C SER A 246 -9.75 72.11 17.47
N TYR A 247 -8.51 71.69 17.21
CA TYR A 247 -7.64 70.88 18.10
C TYR A 247 -6.30 70.80 17.36
N ALA A 248 -5.79 71.97 17.00
CA ALA A 248 -4.41 72.19 16.63
C ALA A 248 -3.73 72.71 17.88
N ASP A 249 -3.01 71.84 18.57
CA ASP A 249 -1.71 72.13 19.16
C ASP A 249 -1.31 70.90 19.97
N GLU A 250 -0.50 70.02 19.35
CA GLU A 250 0.64 69.44 20.08
C GLU A 250 1.61 68.54 19.29
N GLN A 251 1.41 68.22 18.01
CA GLN A 251 2.36 67.29 17.34
C GLN A 251 2.84 67.71 15.95
N ARG A 252 3.08 69.01 15.79
CA ARG A 252 3.77 69.57 14.63
C ARG A 252 5.26 69.74 14.96
N ASN A 253 6.05 68.66 14.97
CA ASN A 253 7.52 68.75 14.88
C ASN A 253 8.24 67.44 14.51
N LEU A 254 7.76 66.72 13.49
CA LEU A 254 8.55 65.63 12.86
C LEU A 254 8.25 65.47 11.36
N ARG A 255 8.21 66.60 10.65
CA ARG A 255 8.29 66.65 9.17
C ARG A 255 9.29 67.70 8.72
N SER A 256 10.56 67.38 8.83
CA SER A 256 11.50 67.55 7.73
C SER A 256 12.40 66.32 7.83
N MET A 257 12.37 65.38 6.88
CA MET A 257 12.94 65.57 5.56
C MET A 257 12.58 64.37 4.67
N LEU A 258 12.38 64.65 3.38
CA LEU A 258 12.60 63.76 2.22
C LEU A 258 11.60 62.60 2.08
N SER A 259 10.51 62.69 1.32
CA SER A 259 10.44 62.80 -0.15
C SER A 259 11.44 61.89 -0.90
N ARG A 260 10.95 60.76 -1.44
CA ARG A 260 10.74 60.53 -2.88
C ARG A 260 10.48 59.05 -3.21
N ARG A 261 9.45 58.83 -4.05
CA ARG A 261 9.31 57.79 -5.10
C ARG A 261 9.00 56.36 -4.61
N ILE A 262 8.12 55.52 -5.19
CA ILE A 262 7.41 55.35 -6.49
C ILE A 262 6.41 54.17 -6.23
N VAL A 263 5.07 54.27 -6.38
CA VAL A 263 4.14 54.08 -7.53
C VAL A 263 4.31 52.82 -8.41
N ALA A 264 3.16 52.20 -8.76
CA ALA A 264 2.85 51.27 -9.88
C ALA A 264 2.67 49.79 -9.48
N ILE A 265 1.47 49.38 -9.05
CA ILE A 265 0.32 48.91 -9.86
C ILE A 265 0.52 47.51 -10.46
N THR A 266 -0.12 46.55 -9.79
CA THR A 266 -0.63 45.28 -10.30
C THR A 266 -1.79 45.50 -11.27
N ARG A 267 -1.84 44.73 -12.35
CA ARG A 267 -3.04 44.53 -13.16
C ARG A 267 -3.18 43.06 -13.56
N ASN A 268 -4.45 42.65 -13.53
CA ASN A 268 -5.05 41.52 -14.26
C ASN A 268 -5.07 40.15 -13.58
N ALA A 269 -6.09 39.98 -12.72
CA ALA A 269 -6.82 38.72 -12.59
C ALA A 269 -8.30 38.99 -12.93
N ARG A 270 -8.79 38.36 -14.01
CA ARG A 270 -10.20 37.97 -14.23
C ARG A 270 -10.34 37.25 -15.57
N TYR A 271 -10.97 36.07 -15.50
CA TYR A 271 -11.56 35.16 -16.52
C TYR A 271 -11.11 33.72 -16.17
N ILE A 272 -11.86 32.61 -16.12
CA ILE A 272 -13.23 32.14 -16.41
C ILE A 272 -13.39 30.86 -15.54
N THR A 273 -14.39 30.78 -14.67
CA THR A 273 -15.62 29.94 -14.76
C THR A 273 -15.44 28.41 -14.89
N THR A 274 -15.97 27.70 -13.87
CA THR A 274 -16.61 26.37 -13.86
C THR A 274 -16.01 25.21 -14.66
N THR A 275 -15.46 24.23 -13.94
CA THR A 275 -15.73 22.80 -14.17
C THR A 275 -15.90 22.12 -12.82
N THR A 276 -17.00 21.41 -12.69
CA THR A 276 -17.45 20.59 -11.57
C THR A 276 -16.35 19.63 -11.13
N THR A 277 -15.83 19.85 -9.93
CA THR A 277 -14.93 18.90 -9.26
C THR A 277 -15.78 17.72 -8.77
N THR A 278 -15.95 16.72 -9.64
CA THR A 278 -16.26 15.37 -9.18
C THR A 278 -15.06 14.91 -8.39
N THR A 279 -15.13 15.09 -7.07
CA THR A 279 -14.19 14.50 -6.13
C THR A 279 -14.36 12.98 -6.21
N GLN A 280 -13.64 12.33 -7.13
CA GLN A 280 -13.33 10.92 -6.94
C GLN A 280 -12.46 10.84 -5.69
N LYS A 281 -13.11 10.56 -4.57
CA LYS A 281 -12.45 10.01 -3.39
C LYS A 281 -11.59 8.85 -3.88
N VAL A 282 -10.28 8.97 -3.73
CA VAL A 282 -9.42 7.80 -3.57
C VAL A 282 -10.13 6.92 -2.54
N PRO A 283 -10.42 5.63 -2.83
CA PRO A 283 -11.05 4.79 -1.84
C PRO A 283 -10.06 4.62 -0.70
N SER A 284 -10.21 5.45 0.34
CA SER A 284 -9.81 5.11 1.69
C SER A 284 -10.25 3.67 1.92
N VAL A 285 -9.33 2.81 2.34
CA VAL A 285 -9.68 1.50 2.90
C VAL A 285 -10.90 1.72 3.77
N GLN A 286 -12.05 1.16 3.37
CA GLN A 286 -13.28 1.30 4.13
C GLN A 286 -13.03 0.65 5.49
N GLN A 287 -12.62 1.45 6.47
CA GLN A 287 -12.61 1.07 7.87
C GLN A 287 -14.07 0.99 8.31
N VAL A 288 -14.61 -0.22 8.25
CA VAL A 288 -15.82 -0.57 9.00
C VAL A 288 -15.37 -0.90 10.42
N GLY A 289 -16.16 -0.43 11.38
CA GLY A 289 -15.84 -0.30 12.79
C GLY A 289 -15.57 -1.59 13.57
N VAL A 290 -15.57 -1.41 14.90
CA VAL A 290 -15.34 -2.42 15.92
C VAL A 290 -16.09 -3.71 15.61
N TYR A 291 -15.36 -4.82 15.73
CA TYR A 291 -15.66 -6.24 15.49
C TYR A 291 -17.07 -6.78 15.85
N GLU A 292 -17.92 -6.01 16.52
CA GLU A 292 -19.13 -6.50 17.20
C GLU A 292 -20.43 -6.44 16.37
N THR A 293 -20.50 -5.70 15.26
CA THR A 293 -21.75 -5.64 14.46
C THR A 293 -21.49 -5.72 12.96
N LEU A 294 -21.77 -6.89 12.38
CA LEU A 294 -21.89 -7.03 10.93
C LEU A 294 -23.24 -6.46 10.48
N PRO A 295 -23.31 -5.83 9.29
CA PRO A 295 -24.60 -5.54 8.68
C PRO A 295 -25.45 -6.82 8.58
N SER A 296 -26.76 -6.71 8.84
CA SER A 296 -27.67 -7.85 8.72
C SER A 296 -27.56 -8.51 7.34
N HIS A 297 -27.67 -9.84 7.29
CA HIS A 297 -27.51 -10.65 6.07
C HIS A 297 -26.13 -10.53 5.41
N SER A 298 -25.08 -10.28 6.20
CA SER A 298 -23.71 -10.38 5.70
C SER A 298 -23.34 -11.83 5.39
N ARG A 299 -22.46 -12.02 4.39
CA ARG A 299 -21.87 -13.32 4.08
C ARG A 299 -20.37 -13.26 4.32
N VAL A 300 -19.92 -14.02 5.31
CA VAL A 300 -18.53 -14.07 5.76
C VAL A 300 -17.87 -15.32 5.23
N PHE A 301 -16.73 -15.19 4.57
CA PHE A 301 -15.96 -16.33 4.06
C PHE A 301 -14.57 -16.37 4.65
N SER A 302 -14.13 -17.53 5.13
CA SER A 302 -12.75 -17.72 5.58
C SER A 302 -12.35 -19.19 5.53
N MET A 303 -11.10 -19.47 5.15
CA MET A 303 -10.58 -20.84 5.18
C MET A 303 -9.17 -20.89 5.76
N ILE A 304 -8.83 -22.03 6.34
CA ILE A 304 -7.50 -22.31 6.88
C ILE A 304 -6.85 -23.49 6.16
N GLN A 305 -5.55 -23.42 5.87
CA GLN A 305 -4.84 -24.54 5.26
C GLN A 305 -4.76 -25.75 6.21
N PRO A 306 -4.92 -27.00 5.70
CA PRO A 306 -4.71 -28.23 6.47
C PRO A 306 -3.22 -28.39 6.81
N THR A 307 -2.85 -27.83 7.94
CA THR A 307 -1.49 -27.83 8.47
C THR A 307 -1.39 -28.68 9.75
N GLY A 308 -2.37 -29.57 9.97
CA GLY A 308 -2.48 -30.39 11.17
C GLY A 308 -2.97 -29.58 12.37
N ARG A 309 -2.43 -29.92 13.55
CA ARG A 309 -2.79 -29.34 14.86
C ARG A 309 -2.74 -27.80 14.85
N ILE A 310 -3.75 -27.16 15.43
CA ILE A 310 -3.84 -25.70 15.59
C ILE A 310 -2.97 -25.27 16.78
N HIS A 311 -2.17 -24.22 16.59
CA HIS A 311 -1.40 -23.60 17.67
C HIS A 311 -2.10 -22.36 18.24
N LEU A 312 -1.65 -21.90 19.41
CA LEU A 312 -2.20 -20.77 20.15
C LEU A 312 -2.36 -19.52 19.27
N GLY A 313 -1.36 -19.21 18.44
CA GLY A 313 -1.45 -18.10 17.49
C GLY A 313 -2.56 -18.23 16.42
N ASN A 314 -2.91 -19.44 15.97
CA ASN A 314 -4.04 -19.64 15.06
C ASN A 314 -5.37 -19.60 15.81
N TYR A 315 -5.39 -20.15 17.03
CA TYR A 315 -6.57 -20.14 17.89
C TYR A 315 -7.02 -18.70 18.19
N LEU A 316 -6.11 -17.88 18.75
CA LEU A 316 -6.37 -16.48 19.07
C LEU A 316 -6.44 -15.57 17.83
N GLY A 317 -5.81 -15.98 16.73
CA GLY A 317 -5.71 -15.17 15.52
C GLY A 317 -6.84 -15.35 14.51
N ALA A 318 -7.58 -16.46 14.57
CA ALA A 318 -8.65 -16.73 13.59
C ALA A 318 -9.82 -17.51 14.20
N VAL A 319 -9.57 -18.66 14.81
CA VAL A 319 -10.64 -19.61 15.18
C VAL A 319 -11.56 -19.04 16.26
N LYS A 320 -10.98 -18.42 17.31
CA LYS A 320 -11.76 -17.70 18.32
C LYS A 320 -12.60 -16.60 17.68
N SER A 321 -12.04 -15.88 16.71
CA SER A 321 -12.76 -14.83 15.99
C SER A 321 -13.89 -15.36 15.11
N TRP A 322 -13.75 -16.54 14.50
CA TRP A 322 -14.83 -17.16 13.73
C TRP A 322 -16.01 -17.53 14.63
N ARG A 323 -15.73 -18.17 15.77
CA ARG A 323 -16.73 -18.53 16.77
C ARG A 323 -17.50 -17.29 17.24
N THR A 324 -16.79 -16.27 17.71
CA THR A 324 -17.45 -15.07 18.24
C THR A 324 -18.25 -14.35 17.15
N LEU A 325 -17.77 -14.26 15.90
CA LEU A 325 -18.54 -13.68 14.79
C LEU A 325 -19.85 -14.44 14.54
N SER A 326 -19.79 -15.77 14.51
CA SER A 326 -20.99 -16.61 14.30
C SER A 326 -21.95 -16.60 15.48
N ASP A 327 -21.46 -16.38 16.70
CA ASP A 327 -22.28 -16.32 17.90
C ASP A 327 -23.01 -14.98 18.04
N THR A 328 -22.36 -13.86 17.67
CA THR A 328 -22.92 -12.51 17.85
C THR A 328 -23.74 -12.00 16.68
N ASN A 329 -23.67 -12.64 15.51
CA ASN A 329 -24.37 -12.19 14.29
C ASN A 329 -25.21 -13.32 13.66
N PRO A 330 -26.29 -13.80 14.34
CA PRO A 330 -27.07 -14.96 13.88
C PRO A 330 -27.78 -14.75 12.54
N ASP A 331 -28.03 -13.50 12.13
CA ASP A 331 -28.69 -13.16 10.85
C ASP A 331 -27.73 -13.18 9.63
N SER A 332 -26.45 -13.54 9.85
CA SER A 332 -25.42 -13.59 8.82
C SER A 332 -25.07 -15.04 8.44
N GLU A 333 -24.55 -15.22 7.23
CA GLU A 333 -24.11 -16.51 6.72
C GLU A 333 -22.59 -16.66 6.87
N PHE A 334 -22.16 -17.75 7.50
CA PHE A 334 -20.75 -18.05 7.73
C PHE A 334 -20.31 -19.25 6.91
N ILE A 335 -19.35 -19.04 6.02
CA ILE A 335 -18.79 -20.06 5.14
C ILE A 335 -17.34 -20.25 5.54
N PHE A 336 -17.10 -21.29 6.33
CA PHE A 336 -15.78 -21.66 6.80
C PHE A 336 -15.30 -22.94 6.14
N GLY A 337 -14.00 -23.16 6.14
CA GLY A 337 -13.48 -24.36 5.50
C GLY A 337 -11.99 -24.59 5.63
N ILE A 338 -11.60 -25.70 5.04
CA ILE A 338 -10.21 -26.13 4.95
C ILE A 338 -9.74 -25.94 3.51
N ALA A 339 -8.77 -25.05 3.33
CA ALA A 339 -8.17 -24.68 2.05
C ALA A 339 -7.12 -25.72 1.61
N ASP A 340 -7.57 -26.92 1.26
CA ASP A 340 -6.69 -28.04 0.88
C ASP A 340 -6.10 -27.92 -0.53
N LEU A 341 -6.74 -27.21 -1.48
CA LEU A 341 -6.11 -26.86 -2.75
C LEU A 341 -4.96 -25.85 -2.55
N HIS A 342 -5.13 -24.88 -1.66
CA HIS A 342 -4.05 -23.95 -1.31
C HIS A 342 -2.87 -24.67 -0.64
N ALA A 343 -3.13 -25.65 0.22
CA ALA A 343 -2.05 -26.46 0.79
C ALA A 343 -1.31 -27.30 -0.26
N PHE A 344 -1.95 -27.63 -1.38
CA PHE A 344 -1.35 -28.40 -2.47
C PHE A 344 -0.28 -27.62 -3.25
N THR A 345 -0.24 -26.28 -3.11
CA THR A 345 0.85 -25.44 -3.68
C THR A 345 2.24 -25.82 -3.15
N VAL A 346 2.29 -26.45 -1.97
CA VAL A 346 3.48 -27.10 -1.41
C VAL A 346 3.14 -28.56 -1.15
N GLN A 347 3.54 -29.43 -2.08
CA GLN A 347 3.17 -30.84 -2.06
C GLN A 347 3.68 -31.55 -0.79
N LYS A 348 2.80 -32.35 -0.19
CA LYS A 348 3.08 -33.21 0.96
C LYS A 348 2.77 -34.66 0.60
N PRO A 349 3.37 -35.65 1.26
CA PRO A 349 2.96 -37.05 1.12
C PRO A 349 1.45 -37.22 1.32
N ALA A 350 0.81 -38.04 0.47
CA ALA A 350 -0.64 -38.18 0.43
C ALA A 350 -1.25 -38.64 1.78
N SER A 351 -0.57 -39.57 2.47
CA SER A 351 -0.96 -40.03 3.80
C SER A 351 -0.99 -38.88 4.82
N GLN A 352 0.02 -38.03 4.79
CA GLN A 352 0.14 -36.89 5.69
C GLN A 352 -0.92 -35.81 5.41
N LEU A 353 -1.21 -35.52 4.14
CA LEU A 353 -2.27 -34.57 3.79
C LEU A 353 -3.64 -35.07 4.26
N LYS A 354 -3.93 -36.36 4.08
CA LYS A 354 -5.18 -36.97 4.56
C LYS A 354 -5.31 -36.86 6.08
N GLU A 355 -4.23 -37.10 6.81
CA GLU A 355 -4.23 -36.94 8.26
C GLU A 355 -4.43 -35.47 8.67
N PHE A 356 -3.71 -34.54 8.06
CA PHE A 356 -3.83 -33.11 8.34
C PHE A 356 -5.22 -32.54 8.06
N ARG A 357 -5.95 -33.09 7.08
CA ARG A 357 -7.34 -32.74 6.81
C ARG A 357 -8.26 -33.09 7.99
N HIS A 358 -8.18 -34.30 8.52
CA HIS A 358 -8.97 -34.72 9.69
C HIS A 358 -8.57 -33.92 10.94
N GLN A 359 -7.27 -33.78 11.19
CA GLN A 359 -6.77 -33.00 12.31
C GLN A 359 -7.23 -31.54 12.26
N ALA A 360 -7.27 -30.91 11.08
CA ALA A 360 -7.70 -29.53 10.95
C ALA A 360 -9.18 -29.35 11.29
N ILE A 361 -10.06 -30.24 10.80
CA ILE A 361 -11.50 -30.21 11.13
C ILE A 361 -11.71 -30.46 12.63
N ALA A 362 -11.09 -31.51 13.17
CA ALA A 362 -11.18 -31.82 14.59
C ALA A 362 -10.71 -30.64 15.46
N SER A 363 -9.64 -29.94 15.07
CA SER A 363 -9.19 -28.74 15.77
C SER A 363 -10.18 -27.57 15.68
N LEU A 364 -10.83 -27.34 14.54
CA LEU A 364 -11.83 -26.27 14.42
C LEU A 364 -13.05 -26.55 15.31
N LEU A 365 -13.58 -27.77 15.25
CA LEU A 365 -14.71 -28.20 16.06
C LEU A 365 -14.38 -28.16 17.55
N SER A 366 -13.22 -28.69 17.95
CA SER A 366 -12.83 -28.72 19.37
C SER A 366 -12.55 -27.33 19.95
N CYS A 367 -12.22 -26.35 19.10
CA CYS A 367 -12.10 -24.95 19.51
C CYS A 367 -13.45 -24.23 19.63
N GLY A 368 -14.58 -24.92 19.41
CA GLY A 368 -15.93 -24.42 19.64
C GLY A 368 -16.61 -23.84 18.40
N LEU A 369 -16.17 -24.21 17.19
CA LEU A 369 -16.88 -23.85 15.96
C LEU A 369 -18.18 -24.65 15.85
N ASP A 370 -19.32 -23.96 15.82
CA ASP A 370 -20.64 -24.58 15.77
C ASP A 370 -21.12 -24.77 14.32
N ILE A 371 -21.21 -26.04 13.90
CA ILE A 371 -21.63 -26.44 12.54
C ILE A 371 -23.12 -26.19 12.26
N SER A 372 -23.92 -25.83 13.26
CA SER A 372 -25.29 -25.39 13.07
C SER A 372 -25.38 -23.92 12.64
N LYS A 373 -24.33 -23.14 12.90
CA LYS A 373 -24.25 -21.69 12.61
C LYS A 373 -23.39 -21.37 11.40
N CYS A 374 -22.60 -22.32 10.92
CA CYS A 374 -21.72 -22.13 9.77
C CYS A 374 -21.67 -23.35 8.85
N VAL A 375 -21.36 -23.12 7.59
CA VAL A 375 -20.99 -24.16 6.63
C VAL A 375 -19.50 -24.48 6.83
N LEU A 376 -19.16 -25.76 6.96
CA LEU A 376 -17.78 -26.23 7.13
C LEU A 376 -17.45 -27.37 6.17
N TYR A 377 -16.50 -27.17 5.26
CA TYR A 377 -16.16 -28.16 4.22
C TYR A 377 -14.68 -28.06 3.78
N PHE A 378 -14.26 -29.00 2.94
CA PHE A 378 -12.96 -28.98 2.27
C PHE A 378 -13.07 -28.29 0.90
N GLN A 379 -12.20 -27.32 0.63
CA GLN A 379 -12.17 -26.56 -0.63
C GLN A 379 -12.21 -27.47 -1.88
N SER A 380 -11.41 -28.54 -1.90
CA SER A 380 -11.35 -29.51 -3.00
C SER A 380 -12.64 -30.29 -3.25
N ALA A 381 -13.58 -30.28 -2.31
CA ALA A 381 -14.86 -30.98 -2.45
C ALA A 381 -15.86 -30.22 -3.35
N ILE A 382 -15.55 -28.97 -3.70
CA ILE A 382 -16.40 -28.09 -4.50
C ILE A 382 -15.62 -27.72 -5.79
N PRO A 383 -15.87 -28.39 -6.93
CA PRO A 383 -15.12 -28.19 -8.16
C PRO A 383 -15.23 -26.75 -8.71
N GLU A 384 -16.32 -26.05 -8.39
CA GLU A 384 -16.61 -24.69 -8.82
C GLU A 384 -15.55 -23.68 -8.37
N HIS A 385 -14.79 -23.96 -7.30
CA HIS A 385 -13.64 -23.14 -6.90
C HIS A 385 -12.55 -23.13 -7.98
N SER A 386 -12.20 -24.31 -8.50
CA SER A 386 -11.19 -24.45 -9.54
C SER A 386 -11.68 -23.94 -10.89
N GLU A 387 -12.96 -24.14 -11.19
CA GLU A 387 -13.61 -23.62 -12.39
C GLU A 387 -13.59 -22.08 -12.41
N LEU A 388 -14.08 -21.43 -11.33
CA LEU A 388 -14.05 -19.98 -11.24
C LEU A 388 -12.61 -19.43 -11.24
N ASN A 389 -11.68 -20.12 -10.56
CA ASN A 389 -10.27 -19.74 -10.58
C ASN A 389 -9.72 -19.65 -12.02
N TRP A 390 -10.09 -20.56 -12.91
CA TRP A 390 -9.68 -20.50 -14.31
C TRP A 390 -10.21 -19.23 -15.00
N TYR A 391 -11.50 -18.95 -14.87
CA TYR A 391 -12.12 -17.75 -15.47
C TYR A 391 -11.48 -16.45 -14.95
N LEU A 392 -11.24 -16.36 -13.64
CA LEU A 392 -10.63 -15.19 -13.03
C LEU A 392 -9.14 -15.07 -13.38
N THR A 393 -8.45 -16.18 -13.61
CA THR A 393 -7.05 -16.16 -14.07
C THR A 393 -6.94 -15.49 -15.43
N CYS A 394 -7.88 -15.76 -16.34
CA CYS A 394 -7.93 -15.11 -17.66
C CYS A 394 -8.22 -13.60 -17.61
N LEU A 395 -8.72 -13.09 -16.47
CA LEU A 395 -8.96 -11.65 -16.23
C LEU A 395 -7.85 -10.99 -15.41
N THR A 396 -6.87 -11.77 -14.92
CA THR A 396 -5.83 -11.27 -14.03
C THR A 396 -4.51 -11.15 -14.78
N SER A 397 -3.93 -9.95 -14.80
CA SER A 397 -2.65 -9.72 -15.48
C SER A 397 -1.47 -10.33 -14.71
N MET A 398 -0.45 -10.80 -15.44
CA MET A 398 0.82 -11.24 -14.85
C MET A 398 1.47 -10.14 -13.99
N GLY A 399 1.34 -8.87 -14.38
CA GLY A 399 1.86 -7.73 -13.61
C GLY A 399 1.20 -7.58 -12.24
N GLN A 400 -0.10 -7.86 -12.11
CA GLN A 400 -0.78 -7.85 -10.81
C GLN A 400 -0.26 -8.95 -9.88
N LEU A 401 0.01 -10.14 -10.42
CA LEU A 401 0.56 -11.27 -9.66
C LEU A 401 2.05 -11.06 -9.30
N ASN A 402 2.85 -10.49 -10.21
CA ASN A 402 4.27 -10.20 -9.98
C ASN A 402 4.51 -9.15 -8.87
N ARG A 403 3.53 -8.28 -8.60
CA ARG A 403 3.57 -7.31 -7.51
C ARG A 403 3.27 -7.93 -6.13
N MET A 404 2.78 -9.15 -6.08
CA MET A 404 2.53 -9.85 -4.82
C MET A 404 3.87 -10.26 -4.19
N SER A 405 4.12 -9.88 -2.94
CA SER A 405 5.40 -10.16 -2.26
C SER A 405 5.47 -11.57 -1.65
N GLN A 406 4.32 -12.20 -1.40
CA GLN A 406 4.26 -13.46 -0.67
C GLN A 406 4.82 -14.68 -1.43
N TRP A 407 4.63 -14.77 -2.74
CA TRP A 407 5.19 -15.89 -3.49
C TRP A 407 6.71 -15.79 -3.57
N LYS A 408 7.25 -14.56 -3.65
CA LYS A 408 8.70 -14.31 -3.66
C LYS A 408 9.36 -14.78 -2.37
N SER A 409 8.78 -14.45 -1.22
CA SER A 409 9.33 -14.90 0.08
C SER A 409 9.17 -16.41 0.31
N LYS A 410 8.14 -17.04 -0.25
CA LYS A 410 7.95 -18.50 -0.19
C LYS A 410 8.84 -19.27 -1.16
N ALA A 411 9.18 -18.69 -2.31
CA ALA A 411 10.14 -19.25 -3.26
C ALA A 411 11.58 -19.27 -2.71
N GLN A 412 11.92 -18.34 -1.81
CA GLN A 412 13.25 -18.16 -1.21
C GLN A 412 13.64 -19.13 -0.08
N GLN A 413 12.99 -20.31 0.05
CA GLN A 413 13.33 -21.26 1.11
C GLN A 413 14.59 -22.11 0.85
N SER A 414 15.24 -21.99 -0.31
CA SER A 414 16.63 -22.42 -0.52
C SER A 414 17.59 -21.27 -0.19
N GLN A 415 18.30 -21.39 0.93
CA GLN A 415 19.25 -20.38 1.40
C GLN A 415 20.34 -20.10 0.34
N ASN A 416 20.49 -18.83 -0.06
CA ASN A 416 21.56 -18.22 -0.91
C ASN A 416 21.20 -17.77 -2.35
N SER A 417 19.94 -17.53 -2.70
CA SER A 417 19.58 -16.96 -4.02
C SER A 417 18.94 -15.58 -3.90
N THR A 418 19.35 -14.65 -4.76
CA THR A 418 18.84 -13.27 -4.77
C THR A 418 17.51 -13.20 -5.53
N ILE A 419 16.70 -12.17 -5.27
CA ILE A 419 15.35 -11.91 -5.83
C ILE A 419 15.28 -11.88 -7.39
N LEU A 420 16.44 -11.94 -8.06
CA LEU A 420 16.62 -11.82 -9.51
C LEU A 420 17.26 -13.06 -10.16
N ASP A 421 17.42 -14.17 -9.44
CA ASP A 421 17.94 -15.40 -10.04
C ASP A 421 16.85 -16.08 -10.89
N ASP A 422 17.10 -16.26 -12.19
CA ASP A 422 16.24 -17.07 -13.09
C ASP A 422 15.97 -18.47 -12.51
N THR A 423 16.92 -19.00 -11.73
CA THR A 423 16.80 -20.28 -11.03
C THR A 423 15.65 -20.31 -10.00
N VAL A 424 15.31 -19.17 -9.37
CA VAL A 424 14.18 -19.07 -8.42
C VAL A 424 12.85 -19.05 -9.17
N ILE A 425 12.80 -18.41 -10.33
CA ILE A 425 11.61 -18.39 -11.19
C ILE A 425 11.38 -19.79 -11.77
N GLU A 426 12.42 -20.47 -12.24
CA GLU A 426 12.36 -21.85 -12.74
C GLU A 426 11.94 -22.85 -11.65
N ALA A 427 12.42 -22.66 -10.41
CA ALA A 427 12.06 -23.52 -9.28
C ALA A 427 10.63 -23.26 -8.77
N THR A 428 10.07 -22.06 -8.98
CA THR A 428 8.75 -21.67 -8.48
C THR A 428 7.64 -22.36 -9.25
N LYS A 429 6.81 -23.13 -8.55
CA LYS A 429 5.66 -23.79 -9.16
C LYS A 429 4.57 -22.78 -9.50
N ALA A 430 3.96 -22.89 -10.67
CA ALA A 430 2.88 -22.00 -11.14
C ALA A 430 1.73 -21.87 -10.12
N GLY A 431 1.39 -22.94 -9.38
CA GLY A 431 0.39 -22.89 -8.32
C GLY A 431 0.72 -21.88 -7.21
N LEU A 432 2.00 -21.76 -6.82
CA LEU A 432 2.44 -20.78 -5.82
C LEU A 432 2.41 -19.34 -6.37
N PHE A 433 2.45 -19.17 -7.69
CA PHE A 433 2.30 -17.86 -8.32
C PHE A 433 0.81 -17.47 -8.47
N CYS A 434 -0.04 -18.41 -8.87
CA CYS A 434 -1.45 -18.15 -9.19
C CYS A 434 -2.42 -18.29 -7.99
N TYR A 435 -2.00 -18.83 -6.84
CA TYR A 435 -2.94 -19.02 -5.71
C TYR A 435 -3.68 -17.76 -5.22
N PRO A 436 -3.18 -16.51 -5.38
CA PRO A 436 -3.97 -15.34 -5.02
C PRO A 436 -5.25 -15.21 -5.86
N VAL A 437 -5.26 -15.72 -7.10
CA VAL A 437 -6.46 -15.80 -7.94
C VAL A 437 -7.41 -16.87 -7.44
N LEU A 438 -6.89 -18.02 -7.02
CA LEU A 438 -7.69 -19.08 -6.40
C LEU A 438 -8.36 -18.56 -5.11
N GLN A 439 -7.63 -17.79 -4.30
CA GLN A 439 -8.17 -17.12 -3.12
C GLN A 439 -9.29 -16.12 -3.48
N ALA A 440 -9.17 -15.39 -4.59
CA ALA A 440 -10.24 -14.53 -5.08
C ALA A 440 -11.46 -15.35 -5.53
N ALA A 441 -11.25 -16.46 -6.24
CA ALA A 441 -12.32 -17.37 -6.63
C ALA A 441 -13.05 -17.94 -5.41
N ASP A 442 -12.33 -18.34 -4.37
CA ASP A 442 -12.90 -18.85 -3.12
C ASP A 442 -13.88 -17.85 -2.49
N VAL A 443 -13.53 -16.57 -2.46
CA VAL A 443 -14.35 -15.50 -1.87
C VAL A 443 -15.52 -15.12 -2.79
N LEU A 444 -15.26 -14.95 -4.09
CA LEU A 444 -16.23 -14.45 -5.05
C LEU A 444 -17.28 -15.49 -5.45
N LEU A 445 -16.93 -16.78 -5.42
CA LEU A 445 -17.86 -17.88 -5.73
C LEU A 445 -19.12 -17.83 -4.87
N TYR A 446 -18.98 -17.42 -3.60
CA TYR A 446 -20.09 -17.30 -2.68
C TYR A 446 -20.66 -15.89 -2.61
N LYS A 447 -20.19 -14.92 -3.41
CA LYS A 447 -20.59 -13.50 -3.31
C LYS A 447 -20.41 -12.98 -1.87
N SER A 448 -19.28 -13.32 -1.25
CA SER A 448 -19.00 -12.94 0.13
C SER A 448 -18.84 -11.44 0.28
N THR A 449 -19.48 -10.87 1.31
CA THR A 449 -19.43 -9.43 1.58
C THR A 449 -18.29 -9.07 2.51
N HIS A 450 -17.84 -10.00 3.34
CA HIS A 450 -16.82 -9.78 4.34
C HIS A 450 -15.83 -10.95 4.42
N VAL A 451 -14.55 -10.65 4.63
CA VAL A 451 -13.49 -11.64 4.77
C VAL A 451 -12.61 -11.27 5.96
N PRO A 452 -12.52 -12.11 7.01
CA PRO A 452 -11.58 -11.93 8.09
C PRO A 452 -10.19 -12.35 7.58
N VAL A 453 -9.27 -11.40 7.55
CA VAL A 453 -7.88 -11.62 7.12
C VAL A 453 -6.93 -10.94 8.10
N GLY A 454 -5.78 -11.59 8.33
CA GLY A 454 -4.67 -10.95 9.02
C GLY A 454 -3.96 -9.93 8.12
N ASP A 455 -3.13 -9.07 8.73
CA ASP A 455 -2.38 -8.02 8.02
C ASP A 455 -1.56 -8.57 6.84
N ASP A 456 -1.03 -9.79 6.99
CA ASP A 456 -0.24 -10.49 5.99
C ASP A 456 -1.00 -10.76 4.69
N GLN A 457 -2.33 -10.92 4.74
CA GLN A 457 -3.18 -11.28 3.60
C GLN A 457 -3.92 -10.08 2.96
N THR A 458 -3.66 -8.85 3.44
CA THR A 458 -4.31 -7.63 2.95
C THR A 458 -4.13 -7.42 1.44
N GLN A 459 -2.93 -7.70 0.93
CA GLN A 459 -2.59 -7.52 -0.49
C GLN A 459 -3.42 -8.45 -1.40
N HIS A 460 -3.65 -9.70 -0.98
CA HIS A 460 -4.46 -10.65 -1.75
C HIS A 460 -5.93 -10.29 -1.76
N LEU A 461 -6.44 -9.76 -0.64
CA LEU A 461 -7.83 -9.31 -0.59
C LEU A 461 -8.04 -8.07 -1.50
N GLU A 462 -7.03 -7.19 -1.62
CA GLU A 462 -7.11 -6.10 -2.60
C GLU A 462 -7.07 -6.61 -4.05
N LEU A 463 -6.27 -7.64 -4.35
CA LEU A 463 -6.33 -8.32 -5.64
C LEU A 463 -7.73 -8.88 -5.91
N CYS A 464 -8.35 -9.54 -4.93
CA CYS A 464 -9.72 -10.05 -5.04
C CYS A 464 -10.72 -8.94 -5.38
N ARG A 465 -10.61 -7.76 -4.75
CA ARG A 465 -11.45 -6.60 -5.10
C ARG A 465 -11.20 -6.10 -6.52
N ASN A 466 -9.95 -6.03 -6.93
CA ASN A 466 -9.59 -5.60 -8.28
C ASN A 466 -10.13 -6.56 -9.34
N ILE A 467 -10.04 -7.87 -9.10
CA ILE A 467 -10.62 -8.90 -9.97
C ILE A 467 -12.15 -8.76 -10.02
N ALA A 468 -12.82 -8.59 -8.88
CA ALA A 468 -14.27 -8.38 -8.85
C ALA A 468 -14.71 -7.13 -9.64
N ARG A 469 -14.01 -6.00 -9.45
CA ARG A 469 -14.27 -4.76 -10.22
C ARG A 469 -14.00 -4.96 -11.71
N ALA A 470 -12.92 -5.65 -12.07
CA ALA A 470 -12.56 -5.93 -13.45
C ALA A 470 -13.62 -6.80 -14.13
N PHE A 471 -14.09 -7.86 -13.47
CA PHE A 471 -15.17 -8.71 -13.98
C PHE A 471 -16.45 -7.90 -14.20
N ASN A 472 -16.92 -7.18 -13.18
CA ASN A 472 -18.13 -6.37 -13.25
C ASN A 472 -18.04 -5.31 -14.36
N SER A 473 -16.89 -4.64 -14.48
CA SER A 473 -16.67 -3.63 -15.52
C SER A 473 -16.58 -4.22 -16.92
N PHE A 474 -15.89 -5.35 -17.09
CA PHE A 474 -15.67 -5.96 -18.40
C PHE A 474 -16.97 -6.49 -19.00
N TYR A 475 -17.78 -7.18 -18.19
CA TYR A 475 -19.08 -7.72 -18.62
C TYR A 475 -20.24 -6.73 -18.43
N GLN A 476 -19.97 -5.52 -17.92
CA GLN A 476 -20.97 -4.46 -17.69
C GLN A 476 -22.15 -4.91 -16.80
N VAL A 477 -21.83 -5.64 -15.73
CA VAL A 477 -22.79 -6.17 -14.74
C VAL A 477 -22.39 -5.74 -13.33
N ASP A 478 -23.36 -5.68 -12.43
CA ASP A 478 -23.09 -5.58 -10.99
C ASP A 478 -23.33 -6.95 -10.33
N PHE A 479 -22.43 -7.89 -10.60
CA PHE A 479 -22.62 -9.29 -10.19
C PHE A 479 -21.86 -9.65 -8.90
N PHE A 480 -20.57 -9.33 -8.85
CA PHE A 480 -19.75 -9.61 -7.67
C PHE A 480 -19.80 -8.45 -6.67
N PRO A 481 -20.16 -8.70 -5.40
CA PRO A 481 -19.97 -7.71 -4.36
C PRO A 481 -18.47 -7.49 -4.13
N ILE A 482 -18.09 -6.28 -3.74
CA ILE A 482 -16.70 -5.96 -3.40
C ILE A 482 -16.46 -6.33 -1.93
N PRO A 483 -15.69 -7.39 -1.62
CA PRO A 483 -15.56 -7.90 -0.26
C PRO A 483 -14.85 -6.91 0.66
N LYS A 484 -15.35 -6.71 1.88
CA LYS A 484 -14.74 -5.85 2.90
C LYS A 484 -13.83 -6.64 3.81
N THR A 485 -12.72 -6.00 4.23
CA THR A 485 -11.80 -6.58 5.21
C THR A 485 -12.46 -6.52 6.58
N LEU A 486 -12.58 -7.65 7.28
CA LEU A 486 -12.82 -7.65 8.72
C LEU A 486 -11.48 -7.70 9.43
N LEU A 487 -11.08 -6.57 10.00
CA LEU A 487 -9.93 -6.53 10.89
C LEU A 487 -10.35 -7.16 12.21
N THR A 488 -9.98 -8.42 12.39
CA THR A 488 -10.17 -9.12 13.65
C THR A 488 -9.28 -8.48 14.72
N PRO A 489 -9.68 -8.42 16.00
CA PRO A 489 -8.79 -8.07 17.13
C PRO A 489 -7.70 -9.13 17.38
N ALA A 490 -7.50 -10.03 16.40
CA ALA A 490 -6.52 -11.08 16.35
C ALA A 490 -5.15 -10.55 16.74
N LYS A 491 -4.71 -10.96 17.92
CA LYS A 491 -3.40 -10.59 18.43
C LYS A 491 -2.37 -11.40 17.66
N LYS A 492 -1.39 -10.72 17.07
CA LYS A 492 -0.23 -11.35 16.47
C LYS A 492 0.59 -12.04 17.57
N ILE A 493 0.37 -13.34 17.76
CA ILE A 493 1.11 -14.13 18.74
C ILE A 493 2.46 -14.54 18.15
N LEU A 494 3.53 -14.19 18.86
CA LEU A 494 4.92 -14.40 18.46
C LEU A 494 5.44 -15.73 19.03
N SER A 495 6.52 -16.26 18.47
CA SER A 495 7.18 -17.46 18.97
C SER A 495 7.69 -17.22 20.40
N LEU A 496 7.46 -18.18 21.29
CA LEU A 496 7.92 -18.09 22.69
C LEU A 496 9.45 -18.06 22.79
N LYS A 497 10.17 -18.62 21.81
CA LYS A 497 11.64 -18.65 21.79
C LYS A 497 12.24 -17.48 21.01
N ASN A 498 11.60 -17.07 19.92
CA ASN A 498 12.04 -15.94 19.11
C ASN A 498 10.89 -14.93 18.96
N PRO A 499 10.79 -13.94 19.87
CA PRO A 499 9.73 -12.94 19.85
C PRO A 499 9.70 -12.04 18.60
N GLU A 500 10.70 -12.07 17.73
CA GLU A 500 10.68 -11.31 16.46
C GLU A 500 9.89 -12.03 15.36
N LYS A 501 9.70 -13.34 15.52
CA LYS A 501 9.01 -14.20 14.53
C LYS A 501 7.61 -14.55 15.00
N LYS A 502 6.66 -14.60 14.05
CA LYS A 502 5.30 -15.11 14.29
C LYS A 502 5.39 -16.58 14.70
N MET A 503 4.54 -17.01 15.63
CA MET A 503 4.41 -18.43 15.96
C MET A 503 4.04 -19.20 14.68
N SER A 504 4.81 -20.24 14.35
CA SER A 504 4.65 -21.01 13.13
C SER A 504 4.76 -22.51 13.39
N LYS A 505 3.95 -23.29 12.67
CA LYS A 505 3.99 -24.76 12.66
C LYS A 505 5.27 -25.30 12.02
N SER A 506 5.81 -24.57 11.05
CA SER A 506 7.01 -24.94 10.29
C SER A 506 8.32 -24.52 10.97
N ASP A 507 8.26 -23.92 12.16
CA ASP A 507 9.46 -23.56 12.90
C ASP A 507 10.19 -24.83 13.36
N PRO A 508 11.47 -25.04 13.04
CA PRO A 508 12.23 -26.19 13.56
C PRO A 508 12.26 -26.20 15.09
N VAL A 509 12.15 -25.03 15.74
CA VAL A 509 12.13 -24.90 17.20
C VAL A 509 10.69 -25.01 17.72
N GLN A 510 10.20 -26.24 17.84
CA GLN A 510 8.86 -26.54 18.36
C GLN A 510 8.62 -26.08 19.81
N ALA A 511 9.69 -25.83 20.58
CA ALA A 511 9.58 -25.22 21.91
C ALA A 511 9.01 -23.79 21.88
N GLY A 512 9.05 -23.11 20.73
CA GLY A 512 8.46 -21.79 20.52
C GLY A 512 6.97 -21.79 20.20
N CYS A 513 6.36 -22.97 19.99
CA CYS A 513 5.00 -23.12 19.48
C CYS A 513 4.15 -23.95 20.45
N VAL A 514 3.03 -23.39 20.91
CA VAL A 514 2.09 -24.08 21.82
C VAL A 514 0.89 -24.56 21.04
N TYR A 515 0.62 -25.85 21.04
CA TYR A 515 -0.55 -26.44 20.38
C TYR A 515 -1.73 -26.54 21.33
N VAL A 516 -2.95 -26.41 20.80
CA VAL A 516 -4.20 -26.59 21.58
C VAL A 516 -4.25 -27.96 22.28
N THR A 517 -3.61 -28.92 21.64
CA THR A 517 -3.58 -30.33 22.00
C THR A 517 -2.32 -30.71 22.80
N ASP A 518 -1.42 -29.77 23.10
CA ASP A 518 -0.28 -30.04 24.00
C ASP A 518 -0.80 -30.41 25.39
N THR A 519 -0.11 -31.31 26.08
CA THR A 519 -0.41 -31.66 27.49
C THR A 519 -0.12 -30.49 28.44
N PRO A 520 -0.70 -30.48 29.66
CA PRO A 520 -0.40 -29.43 30.64
C PRO A 520 1.09 -29.26 30.92
N ASP A 521 1.83 -30.37 31.03
CA ASP A 521 3.28 -30.36 31.28
C ASP A 521 4.08 -29.76 30.10
N GLU A 522 3.66 -30.03 28.87
CA GLU A 522 4.28 -29.45 27.67
C GLU A 522 4.05 -27.95 27.60
N ILE A 523 2.82 -27.49 27.83
CA ILE A 523 2.47 -26.06 27.87
C ILE A 523 3.32 -25.35 28.92
N PHE A 524 3.34 -25.89 30.15
CA PHE A 524 4.10 -25.33 31.26
C PHE A 524 5.60 -25.24 30.92
N ARG A 525 6.18 -26.31 30.36
CA ARG A 525 7.59 -26.36 29.98
C ARG A 525 7.94 -25.35 28.87
N LYS A 526 7.07 -25.19 27.87
CA LYS A 526 7.26 -24.25 26.74
C LYS A 526 7.17 -22.79 27.22
N VAL A 527 6.15 -22.44 27.98
CA VAL A 527 5.92 -21.07 28.49
C VAL A 527 7.00 -20.67 29.50
N ARG A 528 7.41 -21.57 30.41
CA ARG A 528 8.48 -21.30 31.37
C ARG A 528 9.82 -20.99 30.67
N LYS A 529 10.09 -21.64 29.53
CA LYS A 529 11.28 -21.42 28.69
C LYS A 529 11.13 -20.27 27.68
N ALA A 530 10.02 -19.53 27.71
CA ALA A 530 9.81 -18.38 26.85
C ALA A 530 10.90 -17.31 27.09
N THR A 531 11.39 -16.72 26.01
CA THR A 531 12.39 -15.65 26.04
C THR A 531 11.74 -14.37 26.52
N THR A 532 12.28 -13.79 27.60
CA THR A 532 11.85 -12.52 28.19
C THR A 532 13.07 -11.64 28.44
N ASP A 533 12.85 -10.34 28.67
CA ASP A 533 13.90 -9.42 29.12
C ASP A 533 14.29 -9.65 30.59
N SER A 534 15.34 -8.95 31.03
CA SER A 534 15.82 -8.91 32.41
C SER A 534 15.37 -7.65 33.16
N ILE A 535 14.40 -6.90 32.63
CA ILE A 535 13.96 -5.61 33.20
C ILE A 535 13.04 -5.87 34.39
N GLN A 536 13.45 -5.41 35.56
CA GLN A 536 12.67 -5.46 36.80
C GLN A 536 11.79 -4.20 36.93
N GLY A 537 10.63 -4.34 37.57
CA GLY A 537 9.69 -3.23 37.79
C GLY A 537 8.26 -3.56 37.34
N PRO A 538 7.37 -2.56 37.27
CA PRO A 538 5.99 -2.77 36.87
C PRO A 538 5.91 -3.33 35.44
N TRP A 539 4.90 -4.16 35.18
CA TRP A 539 4.66 -4.67 33.83
C TRP A 539 4.17 -3.54 32.94
N ASN A 540 4.69 -3.47 31.73
CA ASN A 540 4.25 -2.53 30.71
C ASN A 540 4.21 -3.22 29.35
N PHE A 541 3.33 -2.76 28.48
CA PHE A 541 3.25 -3.24 27.10
C PHE A 541 4.17 -2.39 26.22
N ASP A 542 5.30 -2.97 25.82
CA ASP A 542 6.28 -2.37 24.92
C ASP A 542 6.76 -3.43 23.91
N PRO A 543 6.15 -3.51 22.72
CA PRO A 543 6.53 -4.48 21.70
C PRO A 543 7.93 -4.28 21.12
N VAL A 544 8.53 -3.09 21.28
CA VAL A 544 9.84 -2.75 20.70
C VAL A 544 10.95 -3.12 21.68
N SER A 545 10.87 -2.62 22.92
CA SER A 545 11.94 -2.83 23.91
C SER A 545 11.75 -4.13 24.71
N ARG A 546 10.50 -4.62 24.83
CA ARG A 546 10.13 -5.81 25.63
C ARG A 546 9.27 -6.81 24.84
N PRO A 547 9.70 -7.26 23.65
CA PRO A 547 8.86 -8.06 22.76
C PRO A 547 8.37 -9.37 23.39
N GLY A 548 9.21 -10.04 24.21
CA GLY A 548 8.83 -11.28 24.89
C GLY A 548 7.75 -11.09 25.96
N VAL A 549 7.86 -10.06 26.81
CA VAL A 549 6.86 -9.75 27.84
C VAL A 549 5.56 -9.25 27.19
N SER A 550 5.66 -8.39 26.18
CA SER A 550 4.51 -7.89 25.41
C SER A 550 3.76 -9.03 24.69
N ASN A 551 4.47 -10.05 24.23
CA ASN A 551 3.85 -11.25 23.68
C ASN A 551 3.05 -12.02 24.74
N LEU A 552 3.58 -12.19 25.96
CA LEU A 552 2.86 -12.83 27.07
C LEU A 552 1.62 -12.03 27.50
N ILE A 553 1.73 -10.70 27.59
CA ILE A 553 0.59 -9.81 27.86
C ILE A 553 -0.46 -9.93 26.75
N SER A 554 -0.04 -10.01 25.48
CA SER A 554 -0.95 -10.23 24.36
C SER A 554 -1.69 -11.55 24.47
N ILE A 555 -1.02 -12.63 24.87
CA ILE A 555 -1.65 -13.94 25.10
C ILE A 555 -2.72 -13.83 26.19
N VAL A 556 -2.39 -13.25 27.35
CA VAL A 556 -3.35 -13.10 28.46
C VAL A 556 -4.56 -12.28 28.01
N SER A 557 -4.32 -11.11 27.42
CA SER A 557 -5.38 -10.22 26.95
C SER A 557 -6.28 -10.91 25.91
N GLY A 558 -5.72 -11.73 25.02
CA GLY A 558 -6.50 -12.48 24.02
C GLY A 558 -7.30 -13.65 24.59
N LEU A 559 -6.84 -14.26 25.68
CA LEU A 559 -7.54 -15.33 26.38
C LEU A 559 -8.67 -14.80 27.26
N THR A 560 -8.45 -13.66 27.94
CA THR A 560 -9.42 -13.07 28.87
C THR A 560 -10.37 -12.06 28.23
N ASP A 561 -10.20 -11.74 26.94
CA ASP A 561 -10.97 -10.70 26.21
C ASP A 561 -10.93 -9.32 26.87
N LYS A 562 -9.82 -8.99 27.54
CA LYS A 562 -9.59 -7.68 28.19
C LYS A 562 -8.71 -6.79 27.33
N SER A 563 -8.78 -5.47 27.50
CA SER A 563 -7.86 -4.56 26.82
C SER A 563 -6.41 -4.80 27.28
N ILE A 564 -5.43 -4.29 26.53
CA ILE A 564 -4.02 -4.39 26.93
C ILE A 564 -3.81 -3.64 28.25
N GLU A 565 -4.46 -2.48 28.40
CA GLU A 565 -4.38 -1.61 29.56
C GLU A 565 -4.93 -2.31 30.82
N GLU A 566 -6.11 -2.92 30.72
CA GLU A 566 -6.72 -3.69 31.80
C GLU A 566 -5.90 -4.93 32.15
N THR A 567 -5.35 -5.59 31.14
CA THR A 567 -4.49 -6.76 31.32
C THR A 567 -3.23 -6.37 32.10
N VAL A 568 -2.54 -5.31 31.67
CA VAL A 568 -1.36 -4.78 32.36
C VAL A 568 -1.66 -4.41 33.80
N ALA A 569 -2.81 -3.76 34.06
CA ALA A 569 -3.24 -3.43 35.42
C ALA A 569 -3.45 -4.69 36.28
N SER A 570 -4.11 -5.73 35.74
CA SER A 570 -4.34 -6.98 36.45
C SER A 570 -3.06 -7.76 36.75
N LEU A 571 -2.01 -7.60 35.92
CA LEU A 571 -0.75 -8.32 36.07
C LEU A 571 0.19 -7.66 37.11
N GLN A 572 -0.07 -6.43 37.57
CA GLN A 572 0.80 -5.73 38.53
C GLN A 572 0.96 -6.46 39.87
N VAL A 573 0.04 -7.37 40.20
CA VAL A 573 0.14 -8.21 41.41
C VAL A 573 1.28 -9.24 41.32
N LEU A 574 1.74 -9.56 40.12
CA LEU A 574 2.81 -10.54 39.88
C LEU A 574 4.17 -9.84 40.00
N LYS A 575 5.03 -10.37 40.88
CA LYS A 575 6.28 -9.71 41.26
C LYS A 575 7.47 -10.00 40.36
N ASP A 576 7.47 -11.13 39.65
CA ASP A 576 8.60 -11.58 38.84
C ASP A 576 8.17 -12.29 37.55
N HIS A 577 9.11 -12.45 36.60
CA HIS A 577 8.84 -13.10 35.31
C HIS A 577 8.43 -14.57 35.46
N LYS A 578 8.81 -15.23 36.55
CA LYS A 578 8.43 -16.62 36.81
C LYS A 578 6.93 -16.68 37.12
N ALA A 579 6.44 -15.83 38.02
CA ALA A 579 5.03 -15.71 38.37
C ALA A 579 4.19 -15.32 37.15
N LEU A 580 4.69 -14.41 36.29
CA LEU A 580 4.04 -14.09 35.01
C LEU A 580 3.91 -15.33 34.11
N LYS A 581 5.00 -16.07 33.90
CA LYS A 581 5.00 -17.28 33.07
C LYS A 581 4.13 -18.40 33.64
N ASP A 582 4.15 -18.60 34.96
CA ASP A 582 3.32 -19.59 35.64
C ASP A 582 1.83 -19.22 35.50
N TYR A 583 1.47 -17.95 35.65
CA TYR A 583 0.11 -17.44 35.42
C TYR A 583 -0.36 -17.66 33.98
N VAL A 584 0.47 -17.29 32.98
CA VAL A 584 0.14 -17.51 31.57
C VAL A 584 0.00 -19.00 31.26
N SER A 585 0.85 -19.85 31.85
CA SER A 585 0.78 -21.30 31.66
C SER A 585 -0.56 -21.86 32.14
N ASN A 586 -0.97 -21.51 33.36
CA ASN A 586 -2.24 -21.99 33.94
C ASN A 586 -3.43 -21.52 33.10
N LEU A 587 -3.44 -20.25 32.67
CA LEU A 587 -4.50 -19.72 31.84
C LEU A 587 -4.65 -20.46 30.50
N ILE A 588 -3.52 -20.79 29.84
CA ILE A 588 -3.56 -21.59 28.59
C ILE A 588 -4.02 -23.02 28.88
N ILE A 589 -3.57 -23.64 29.98
CA ILE A 589 -3.94 -25.00 30.36
C ILE A 589 -5.45 -25.11 30.59
N ASP A 590 -6.00 -24.16 31.34
CA ASP A 590 -7.44 -24.11 31.65
C ASP A 590 -8.26 -23.90 30.38
N GLU A 591 -7.85 -22.95 29.52
CA GLU A 591 -8.54 -22.69 28.24
C GLU A 591 -8.55 -23.92 27.32
N PHE A 592 -7.46 -24.68 27.28
CA PHE A 592 -7.29 -25.82 26.37
C PHE A 592 -7.74 -27.16 26.95
N LYS A 593 -8.11 -27.23 28.23
CA LYS A 593 -8.45 -28.48 28.91
C LYS A 593 -9.56 -29.26 28.19
N GLU A 594 -10.73 -28.64 28.02
CA GLU A 594 -11.88 -29.27 27.36
C GLU A 594 -11.65 -29.43 25.86
N LYS A 595 -11.00 -28.45 25.23
CA LYS A 595 -10.70 -28.45 23.79
C LYS A 595 -9.78 -29.59 23.38
N ARG A 596 -8.84 -29.97 24.23
CA ARG A 596 -7.94 -31.11 24.03
C ARG A 596 -8.68 -32.44 24.15
N GLN A 597 -9.53 -32.59 25.17
CA GLN A 597 -10.35 -33.80 25.35
C GLN A 597 -11.27 -34.02 24.15
N LEU A 598 -12.02 -32.99 23.75
CA LEU A 598 -12.92 -33.05 22.60
C LEU A 598 -12.16 -33.31 21.29
N TYR A 599 -10.94 -32.78 21.14
CA TYR A 599 -10.11 -33.06 19.97
C TYR A 599 -9.77 -34.55 19.85
N ASP A 600 -9.35 -35.18 20.95
CA ASP A 600 -8.98 -36.60 20.97
C ASP A 600 -10.20 -37.49 20.71
N GLU A 601 -11.36 -37.14 21.28
CA GLU A 601 -12.64 -37.81 21.00
C GLU A 601 -13.01 -37.72 19.51
N LEU A 602 -12.96 -36.53 18.93
CA LEU A 602 -13.28 -36.27 17.53
C LEU A 602 -12.34 -37.01 16.55
N LEU A 603 -11.05 -37.12 16.87
CA LEU A 603 -10.11 -37.86 16.03
C LEU A 603 -10.33 -39.37 16.03
N ASN A 604 -10.90 -39.90 17.12
CA ASN A 604 -11.28 -41.31 17.21
C ASN A 604 -12.56 -41.61 16.41
N ASP A 605 -13.42 -40.61 16.18
CA ASP A 605 -14.62 -40.73 15.33
C ASP A 605 -14.46 -39.99 13.98
N LYS A 606 -13.62 -40.57 13.10
CA LYS A 606 -13.41 -40.02 11.74
C LYS A 606 -14.69 -40.05 10.90
N ALA A 607 -15.60 -41.00 11.15
CA ALA A 607 -16.86 -41.09 10.43
C ALA A 607 -17.77 -39.89 10.73
N TYR A 608 -17.78 -39.41 11.97
CA TYR A 608 -18.44 -38.16 12.32
C TYR A 608 -17.82 -36.95 11.62
N LEU A 609 -16.48 -36.85 11.58
CA LEU A 609 -15.80 -35.75 10.87
C LEU A 609 -16.18 -35.72 9.38
N ASP A 610 -16.17 -36.88 8.72
CA ASP A 610 -16.58 -37.00 7.32
C ASP A 610 -18.05 -36.63 7.13
N LYS A 611 -18.95 -37.06 8.03
CA LYS A 611 -20.37 -36.69 8.00
C LYS A 611 -20.58 -35.18 8.10
N VAL A 612 -19.87 -34.52 9.01
CA VAL A 612 -19.92 -33.05 9.17
C VAL A 612 -19.47 -32.35 7.89
N CYS A 613 -18.32 -32.74 7.34
CA CYS A 613 -17.79 -32.15 6.13
C CYS A 613 -18.64 -32.43 4.89
N ASN A 614 -19.27 -33.61 4.79
CA ASN A 614 -20.18 -33.94 3.69
C ASN A 614 -21.44 -33.08 3.73
N LYS A 615 -22.02 -32.88 4.92
CA LYS A 615 -23.16 -31.96 5.09
C LYS A 615 -22.80 -30.53 4.70
N GLY A 616 -21.63 -30.05 5.16
CA GLY A 616 -21.15 -28.72 4.78
C GLY A 616 -20.86 -28.60 3.28
N ARG A 617 -20.30 -29.65 2.66
CA ARG A 617 -20.08 -29.72 1.21
C ARG A 617 -21.41 -29.60 0.47
N ASP A 618 -22.44 -30.34 0.85
CA ASP A 618 -23.71 -30.34 0.12
C ASP A 618 -24.35 -28.94 0.15
N ASN A 619 -24.34 -28.27 1.31
CA ASN A 619 -24.80 -26.89 1.45
C ASN A 619 -23.96 -25.89 0.60
N ALA A 620 -22.63 -25.99 0.66
CA ALA A 620 -21.75 -25.11 -0.10
C ALA A 620 -21.91 -25.33 -1.62
N LYS A 621 -22.06 -26.58 -2.04
CA LYS A 621 -22.21 -26.98 -3.44
C LYS A 621 -23.46 -26.38 -4.05
N GLU A 622 -24.59 -26.41 -3.35
CA GLU A 622 -25.83 -25.80 -3.83
C GLU A 622 -25.65 -24.31 -4.13
N MET A 623 -25.02 -23.56 -3.21
CA MET A 623 -24.72 -22.15 -3.38
C MET A 623 -23.75 -21.90 -4.55
N ALA A 624 -22.68 -22.68 -4.60
CA ALA A 624 -21.63 -22.56 -5.60
C ALA A 624 -22.14 -22.86 -7.01
N GLN A 625 -22.93 -23.92 -7.18
CA GLN A 625 -23.52 -24.32 -8.46
C GLN A 625 -24.46 -23.26 -9.02
N LYS A 626 -25.31 -22.70 -8.17
CA LYS A 626 -26.18 -21.59 -8.57
C LYS A 626 -25.38 -20.38 -9.04
N ASN A 627 -24.32 -20.02 -8.32
CA ASN A 627 -23.52 -18.85 -8.66
C ASN A 627 -22.66 -19.08 -9.91
N ILE A 628 -22.06 -20.26 -10.08
CA ILE A 628 -21.23 -20.56 -11.25
C ILE A 628 -22.07 -20.60 -12.53
N GLN A 629 -23.31 -21.11 -12.46
CA GLN A 629 -24.22 -21.09 -13.61
C GLN A 629 -24.53 -19.66 -14.06
N GLN A 630 -24.79 -18.75 -13.12
CA GLN A 630 -24.98 -17.33 -13.44
C GLN A 630 -23.71 -16.71 -14.03
N ILE A 631 -22.54 -17.07 -13.52
CA ILE A 631 -21.25 -16.60 -14.06
C ILE A 631 -21.08 -17.08 -15.50
N LYS A 632 -21.37 -18.35 -15.80
CA LYS A 632 -21.28 -18.93 -17.15
C LYS A 632 -22.17 -18.22 -18.16
N GLN A 633 -23.41 -17.90 -17.77
CA GLN A 633 -24.32 -17.10 -18.59
C GLN A 633 -23.76 -15.71 -18.88
N ILE A 634 -23.16 -15.05 -17.88
CA ILE A 634 -22.56 -13.72 -18.05
C ILE A 634 -21.36 -13.76 -18.99
N ILE A 635 -20.50 -14.79 -18.88
CA ILE A 635 -19.29 -14.91 -19.69
C ILE A 635 -19.54 -15.55 -21.06
N GLY A 636 -20.78 -15.96 -21.36
CA GLY A 636 -21.18 -16.54 -22.65
C GLY A 636 -20.75 -18.00 -22.86
N MET A 637 -20.59 -18.77 -21.78
CA MET A 637 -20.28 -20.21 -21.83
C MET A 637 -21.54 -21.10 -21.81
N ASP A 638 -22.68 -20.52 -21.43
CA ASP A 638 -24.01 -21.16 -21.39
C ASP A 638 -25.09 -20.23 -21.96
#